data_AF-A0A7X0SLK6-F1
#
_entry.id   AF-A0A7X0SLK6-F1
#
_cell.length_a   1.000
_cell.length_b   1.000
_cell.length_c   1.000
_cell.angle_alpha   90.00
_cell.angle_beta   90.00
_cell.angle_gamma   90.00
#
_symmetry.space_group_name_H-M   'P 1'
#
loop_
_entity.id
_entity.type
_entity.pdbx_description
1 polymer ?
#
loop_
_entity_poly.entity_id
_entity_poly.type
_entity_poly.pdbx_seq_one_letter_code
_entity_poly.pdbx_strand_id
1 'polypeptide(L)'
;MDIHKLNQPVYIVPFSARGVLFYHLLRKCNIPVVGFLDNNPDLQGDCYDGCEILSPQQNQSIIGSATIVVCTSRYADVITRQFHELGASTVCMMSDFSADVSTAGLTEQIDTAAFSAISPSGVPTMRELIFDCKKIDRWQDILKYLINFDGSPYSFVEQPVGTVNTTQNRKIILCVNGTSDFNDTYFEACMKSIKGQGYAGFDPVFFFCKENLSSAEQWLKETDLHIRAKVVVTDRPIVDAFDFLEYVKPYVSGYDYIVVMNGHDVLSSNAVYAISEAYRHSGYSLITAYEDRLYKDSYIAPFYKDDYIQDDNITLKGLVRNFFAIDIRAFDRVYSLQKSDVFIIKEVLYHYRVDEVVKHENGIKPIAFYLPQFHPIPENNKWWGEGFTEWVNVKRAFPMFSGHYQPHEPGRLGYYDLVDDDDVQRKQIELAKQYGIYGFCYYYYWFNGKRLLEKPLDRILEDKTLDFPFCICWANETWSRRWDGSESEVLMQQVHNSETDEKFILDIIPILKDPRYITVNGAPLLLIYRVDLFEDIENTIIGWRKVCAENGLSHIHVSMVQAFNAHNPLIRGCDSATEFPPHKGRSRATTEGIENLNPEFSGHIYDYREFSARMMNIRKTDFLNFRGVMPSWDNTARRLTKAEIFKNAAPEEYKKLLLSIVDFTSRFPKDQRLIFINAWNEWAEGAHLEPDRKYGDAYLKATLDAIHMNC
;
A
#
# COMPACT_ATOMS: atom_id res chain seq x y z
N MET A 1 11.76 31.19 25.90
CA MET A 1 10.90 31.11 27.11
C MET A 1 10.74 29.65 27.49
N ASP A 2 10.74 29.35 28.79
CA ASP A 2 10.47 28.01 29.32
C ASP A 2 9.07 27.54 28.86
N ILE A 3 9.02 26.58 27.93
CA ILE A 3 7.78 26.12 27.25
C ILE A 3 6.71 25.68 28.25
N HIS A 4 7.13 25.29 29.45
CA HIS A 4 6.28 24.96 30.60
C HIS A 4 5.43 26.12 31.16
N LYS A 5 5.53 27.35 30.61
CA LYS A 5 4.72 28.52 31.04
C LYS A 5 3.50 28.83 30.15
N LEU A 6 3.26 28.08 29.07
CA LEU A 6 2.04 28.22 28.25
C LEU A 6 0.83 27.60 28.97
N ASN A 7 0.27 28.33 29.94
CA ASN A 7 -0.93 27.94 30.69
C ASN A 7 -2.26 28.35 29.98
N GLN A 8 -2.24 28.62 28.67
CA GLN A 8 -3.38 29.15 27.92
C GLN A 8 -3.74 28.33 26.67
N PRO A 9 -5.02 28.34 26.22
CA PRO A 9 -5.50 27.57 25.07
C PRO A 9 -4.80 27.91 23.75
N VAL A 10 -4.34 26.89 23.01
CA VAL A 10 -3.83 27.02 21.63
C VAL A 10 -4.85 26.44 20.66
N TYR A 11 -5.16 27.19 19.60
CA TYR A 11 -6.06 26.77 18.52
C TYR A 11 -5.30 26.63 17.19
N ILE A 12 -5.56 25.54 16.46
CA ILE A 12 -4.88 25.23 15.19
C ILE A 12 -5.88 25.29 14.05
N VAL A 13 -5.45 25.85 12.92
CA VAL A 13 -6.20 25.86 11.65
C VAL A 13 -5.46 24.99 10.62
N PRO A 14 -5.72 23.67 10.55
CA PRO A 14 -5.00 22.76 9.68
C PRO A 14 -5.63 22.73 8.29
N PHE A 15 -5.05 23.43 7.32
CA PHE A 15 -5.48 23.36 5.91
C PHE A 15 -4.69 22.31 5.09
N SER A 16 -3.81 21.52 5.73
CA SER A 16 -2.99 20.50 5.06
C SER A 16 -2.56 19.38 6.02
N ALA A 17 -2.11 18.24 5.45
CA ALA A 17 -1.49 17.13 6.20
C ALA A 17 -0.30 17.58 7.09
N ARG A 18 0.30 18.74 6.79
CA ARG A 18 1.39 19.34 7.57
C ARG A 18 0.88 19.98 8.88
N GLY A 19 -0.35 20.48 8.92
CA GLY A 19 -1.00 20.98 10.14
C GLY A 19 -1.32 19.89 11.16
N VAL A 20 -1.64 18.69 10.67
CA VAL A 20 -1.83 17.48 11.49
C VAL A 20 -0.51 17.04 12.15
N LEU A 21 0.60 17.12 11.41
CA LEU A 21 1.93 16.82 11.93
C LEU A 21 2.35 17.80 13.05
N PHE A 22 2.03 19.08 12.90
CA PHE A 22 2.30 20.12 13.92
C PHE A 22 1.45 19.92 15.19
N TYR A 23 0.19 19.49 15.05
CA TYR A 23 -0.66 19.08 16.18
C TYR A 23 -0.02 17.96 17.00
N HIS A 24 0.48 16.90 16.35
CA HIS A 24 1.16 15.81 17.04
C HIS A 24 2.47 16.25 17.72
N LEU A 25 3.16 17.24 17.14
CA LEU A 25 4.36 17.85 17.72
C LEU A 25 4.05 18.61 19.02
N LEU A 26 2.97 19.40 19.03
CA LEU A 26 2.51 20.13 20.23
C LEU A 26 2.04 19.17 21.33
N ARG A 27 1.31 18.11 20.96
CA ARG A 27 0.90 17.03 21.89
C ARG A 27 2.10 16.33 22.53
N LYS A 28 3.14 16.00 21.74
CA LYS A 28 4.38 15.39 22.27
C LYS A 28 5.17 16.33 23.19
N CYS A 29 5.00 17.63 23.04
CA CYS A 29 5.54 18.64 23.95
C CYS A 29 4.64 18.93 25.17
N ASN A 30 3.57 18.14 25.40
CA ASN A 30 2.55 18.35 26.44
C ASN A 30 1.86 19.73 26.39
N ILE A 31 1.75 20.34 25.21
CA ILE A 31 1.06 21.61 25.03
C ILE A 31 -0.42 21.32 24.72
N PRO A 32 -1.37 21.81 25.54
CA PRO A 32 -2.79 21.54 25.34
C PRO A 32 -3.32 22.29 24.10
N VAL A 33 -3.76 21.54 23.10
CA VAL A 33 -4.50 22.05 21.94
C VAL A 33 -5.98 21.96 22.28
N VAL A 34 -6.67 23.10 22.29
CA VAL A 34 -8.02 23.21 22.88
C VAL A 34 -9.13 23.10 21.83
N GLY A 35 -8.82 23.30 20.54
CA GLY A 35 -9.79 23.06 19.48
C GLY A 35 -9.23 23.29 18.08
N PHE A 36 -9.97 22.81 17.08
CA PHE A 36 -9.73 23.07 15.66
C PHE A 36 -10.77 24.05 15.13
N LEU A 37 -10.30 25.09 14.43
CA LEU A 37 -11.17 26.04 13.72
C LEU A 37 -11.23 25.56 12.26
N ASP A 38 -12.20 24.71 11.92
CA ASP A 38 -12.38 24.20 10.55
C ASP A 38 -13.73 24.66 9.97
N ASN A 39 -13.75 25.00 8.69
CA ASN A 39 -14.96 25.31 7.92
C ASN A 39 -15.28 24.19 6.90
N ASN A 40 -14.53 23.08 6.91
CA ASN A 40 -14.69 21.97 5.97
C ASN A 40 -15.48 20.80 6.62
N PRO A 41 -16.72 20.52 6.19
CA PRO A 41 -17.56 19.48 6.79
C PRO A 41 -17.04 18.04 6.60
N ASP A 42 -16.16 17.79 5.62
CA ASP A 42 -15.71 16.45 5.23
C ASP A 42 -14.57 15.86 6.08
N LEU A 43 -14.04 16.62 7.05
CA LEU A 43 -12.99 16.16 7.98
C LEU A 43 -13.52 15.77 9.37
N GLN A 44 -14.85 15.75 9.56
CA GLN A 44 -15.49 15.42 10.84
C GLN A 44 -15.36 13.93 11.25
N GLY A 45 -14.77 13.08 10.40
CA GLY A 45 -14.82 11.62 10.54
C GLY A 45 -13.75 10.95 11.41
N ASP A 46 -12.45 11.22 11.24
CA ASP A 46 -11.48 10.14 11.53
C ASP A 46 -10.12 10.50 12.19
N CYS A 47 -9.86 11.73 12.67
CA CYS A 47 -8.45 12.07 13.03
C CYS A 47 -8.17 12.74 14.40
N TYR A 48 -9.13 13.00 15.28
CA TYR A 48 -8.85 13.88 16.45
C TYR A 48 -9.53 13.44 17.75
N ASP A 49 -9.02 12.37 18.37
CA ASP A 49 -9.48 11.96 19.71
C ASP A 49 -9.20 13.03 20.77
N GLY A 50 -10.28 13.56 21.37
CA GLY A 50 -10.26 14.45 22.53
C GLY A 50 -10.19 15.96 22.23
N CYS A 51 -10.43 16.41 21.00
CA CYS A 51 -10.53 17.83 20.65
C CYS A 51 -11.93 18.15 20.11
N GLU A 52 -12.52 19.29 20.53
CA GLU A 52 -13.83 19.73 20.03
C GLU A 52 -13.67 20.43 18.67
N ILE A 53 -14.44 20.00 17.66
CA ILE A 53 -14.57 20.71 16.37
C ILE A 53 -15.63 21.79 16.56
N LEU A 54 -15.25 23.05 16.40
CA LEU A 54 -16.10 24.19 16.71
C LEU A 54 -16.92 24.62 15.48
N SER A 55 -18.22 24.83 15.65
CA SER A 55 -19.10 25.33 14.58
C SER A 55 -18.75 26.78 14.18
N PRO A 56 -19.13 27.25 12.97
CA PRO A 56 -18.84 28.62 12.52
C PRO A 56 -19.30 29.75 13.45
N GLN A 57 -20.37 29.53 14.24
CA GLN A 57 -20.86 30.47 15.24
C GLN A 57 -20.09 30.39 16.56
N GLN A 58 -19.62 29.20 16.95
CA GLN A 58 -18.69 29.03 18.08
C GLN A 58 -17.30 29.59 17.75
N ASN A 59 -16.87 29.50 16.48
CA ASN A 59 -15.61 30.06 15.97
C ASN A 59 -15.52 31.55 16.27
N GLN A 60 -16.55 32.35 15.96
CA GLN A 60 -16.51 33.81 16.22
C GLN A 60 -16.39 34.17 17.71
N SER A 61 -17.08 33.46 18.60
CA SER A 61 -17.00 33.68 20.06
C SER A 61 -15.64 33.29 20.65
N ILE A 62 -15.01 32.24 20.11
CA ILE A 62 -13.77 31.67 20.64
C ILE A 62 -12.55 32.39 20.07
N ILE A 63 -12.58 32.81 18.80
CA ILE A 63 -11.53 33.61 18.18
C ILE A 63 -11.29 34.92 18.94
N GLY A 64 -12.35 35.56 19.44
CA GLY A 64 -12.25 36.78 20.27
C GLY A 64 -11.67 36.57 21.68
N SER A 65 -11.49 35.32 22.12
CA SER A 65 -10.90 34.95 23.41
C SER A 65 -9.62 34.12 23.30
N ALA A 66 -9.20 33.77 22.09
CA ALA A 66 -8.04 32.94 21.82
C ALA A 66 -6.73 33.74 21.93
N THR A 67 -5.75 33.16 22.63
CA THR A 67 -4.43 33.79 22.79
C THR A 67 -3.50 33.53 21.61
N ILE A 68 -3.50 32.31 21.05
CA ILE A 68 -2.60 31.91 19.94
C ILE A 68 -3.37 31.11 18.90
N VAL A 69 -3.35 31.58 17.64
CA VAL A 69 -3.88 30.86 16.46
C VAL A 69 -2.72 30.53 15.52
N VAL A 70 -2.56 29.26 15.13
CA VAL A 70 -1.51 28.83 14.18
C VAL A 70 -2.11 28.49 12.82
N CYS A 71 -1.65 29.17 11.77
CA CYS A 71 -2.10 28.97 10.39
C CYS A 71 -1.00 28.31 9.53
N THR A 72 -1.37 27.26 8.77
CA THR A 72 -0.47 26.45 7.94
C THR A 72 -0.77 26.56 6.43
N SER A 73 -1.48 27.62 6.02
CA SER A 73 -1.96 27.84 4.66
C SER A 73 -1.07 28.82 3.88
N ARG A 74 -0.98 28.65 2.56
CA ARG A 74 -0.39 29.66 1.65
C ARG A 74 -1.18 30.97 1.59
N TYR A 75 -2.40 30.98 2.14
CA TYR A 75 -3.25 32.17 2.33
C TYR A 75 -3.12 32.77 3.74
N ALA A 76 -2.08 32.39 4.50
CA ALA A 76 -1.89 32.77 5.89
C ALA A 76 -2.01 34.29 6.13
N ASP A 77 -1.55 35.13 5.20
CA ASP A 77 -1.64 36.60 5.36
C ASP A 77 -3.08 37.13 5.37
N VAL A 78 -3.95 36.59 4.50
CA VAL A 78 -5.37 36.97 4.40
C VAL A 78 -6.14 36.47 5.62
N ILE A 79 -5.86 35.22 6.00
CA ILE A 79 -6.50 34.53 7.11
C ILE A 79 -6.08 35.15 8.46
N THR A 80 -4.80 35.52 8.60
CA THR A 80 -4.25 36.20 9.79
C THR A 80 -4.90 37.56 10.01
N ARG A 81 -5.15 38.32 8.93
CA ARG A 81 -5.89 39.59 8.99
C ARG A 81 -7.32 39.39 9.50
N GLN A 82 -8.04 38.41 8.95
CA GLN A 82 -9.39 38.08 9.38
C GLN A 82 -9.45 37.67 10.86
N PHE A 83 -8.48 36.87 11.34
CA PHE A 83 -8.45 36.47 12.75
C PHE A 83 -8.11 37.62 13.71
N HIS A 84 -7.27 38.56 13.32
CA HIS A 84 -7.04 39.78 14.10
C HIS A 84 -8.28 40.69 14.12
N GLU A 85 -9.00 40.83 13.00
CA GLU A 85 -10.26 41.58 12.93
C GLU A 85 -11.36 40.97 13.80
N LEU A 86 -11.31 39.65 14.02
CA LEU A 86 -12.20 38.89 14.91
C LEU A 86 -11.74 38.87 16.38
N GLY A 87 -10.66 39.56 16.74
CA GLY A 87 -10.25 39.79 18.13
C GLY A 87 -9.16 38.86 18.69
N ALA A 88 -8.48 38.05 17.87
CA ALA A 88 -7.37 37.21 18.33
C ALA A 88 -6.17 38.05 18.79
N SER A 89 -5.61 37.73 19.97
CA SER A 89 -4.52 38.52 20.57
C SER A 89 -3.13 38.20 20.00
N THR A 90 -2.87 36.96 19.57
CA THR A 90 -1.66 36.57 18.82
C THR A 90 -2.00 35.58 17.71
N VAL A 91 -1.50 35.81 16.50
CA VAL A 91 -1.58 34.87 15.37
C VAL A 91 -0.16 34.54 14.91
N CYS A 92 0.19 33.25 14.86
CA CYS A 92 1.50 32.79 14.40
C CYS A 92 1.36 32.13 13.02
N MET A 93 2.14 32.62 12.06
CA MET A 93 2.22 32.04 10.72
C MET A 93 3.35 31.03 10.61
N MET A 94 3.06 29.84 10.07
CA MET A 94 4.08 28.98 9.48
C MET A 94 4.06 29.20 7.97
N SER A 95 5.03 29.92 7.43
CA SER A 95 5.27 29.95 5.99
C SER A 95 5.83 28.58 5.55
N ASP A 96 5.44 28.14 4.35
CA ASP A 96 5.95 26.92 3.73
C ASP A 96 7.49 26.93 3.73
N PHE A 97 8.12 25.82 4.15
CA PHE A 97 9.55 25.59 3.93
C PHE A 97 9.83 25.69 2.43
N SER A 98 10.49 26.77 1.96
CA SER A 98 11.02 26.85 0.61
C SER A 98 12.32 26.04 0.55
N ALA A 99 12.32 24.95 -0.22
CA ALA A 99 13.48 24.09 -0.43
C ALA A 99 14.46 24.73 -1.43
N ASP A 100 14.93 25.94 -1.16
CA ASP A 100 15.79 26.70 -2.07
C ASP A 100 17.25 26.71 -1.59
N VAL A 101 17.77 25.53 -1.21
CA VAL A 101 19.19 25.38 -0.83
C VAL A 101 19.78 24.19 -1.55
N SER A 102 20.50 24.46 -2.64
CA SER A 102 21.30 23.50 -3.38
C SER A 102 22.26 22.73 -2.44
N THR A 103 22.43 21.44 -2.71
CA THR A 103 23.11 20.41 -1.91
C THR A 103 24.60 20.60 -1.61
N ALA A 104 25.20 21.74 -1.94
CA ALA A 104 26.62 22.02 -1.71
C ALA A 104 26.82 23.10 -0.64
N GLY A 105 26.73 22.74 0.65
CA GLY A 105 27.18 23.63 1.75
C GLY A 105 26.53 23.50 3.14
N LEU A 106 25.63 22.53 3.37
CA LEU A 106 24.67 22.58 4.48
C LEU A 106 25.09 21.96 5.83
N THR A 107 26.37 21.95 6.18
CA THR A 107 26.79 21.49 7.54
C THR A 107 27.12 22.60 8.54
N GLU A 108 27.24 23.88 8.15
CA GLU A 108 27.59 24.93 9.13
C GLU A 108 26.80 26.25 9.10
N GLN A 109 25.93 26.52 8.12
CA GLN A 109 25.16 27.78 8.12
C GLN A 109 23.70 27.55 7.71
N ILE A 110 22.83 27.35 8.70
CA ILE A 110 21.40 27.62 8.54
C ILE A 110 21.27 29.15 8.57
N ASP A 111 21.15 29.76 7.39
CA ASP A 111 21.06 31.21 7.30
C ASP A 111 19.73 31.72 7.88
N THR A 112 19.86 32.70 8.75
CA THR A 112 18.89 33.16 9.76
C THR A 112 17.77 34.07 9.21
N ALA A 113 17.56 34.10 7.89
CA ALA A 113 16.80 35.17 7.24
C ALA A 113 15.27 34.96 7.13
N ALA A 114 14.75 33.74 7.26
CA ALA A 114 13.33 33.45 6.96
C ALA A 114 12.33 33.60 8.13
N PHE A 115 12.78 33.99 9.33
CA PHE A 115 11.93 34.03 10.54
C PHE A 115 11.78 35.44 11.10
N SER A 116 10.99 36.29 10.45
CA SER A 116 10.56 37.59 11.02
C SER A 116 9.11 37.51 11.51
N ALA A 117 8.90 37.47 12.82
CA ALA A 117 7.60 37.72 13.44
C ALA A 117 7.72 38.91 14.41
N ILE A 118 6.86 39.92 14.21
CA ILE A 118 6.68 41.05 15.13
C ILE A 118 5.94 40.52 16.36
N SER A 119 6.58 40.54 17.53
CA SER A 119 5.93 40.21 18.80
C SER A 119 5.93 41.43 19.71
N PRO A 120 4.81 41.79 20.37
CA PRO A 120 4.84 42.69 21.51
C PRO A 120 5.71 42.12 22.64
N SER A 121 6.30 43.01 23.42
CA SER A 121 7.25 42.71 24.50
C SER A 121 6.68 41.73 25.52
N GLY A 122 7.28 40.53 25.61
CA GLY A 122 6.99 39.53 26.63
C GLY A 122 6.65 38.12 26.12
N VAL A 123 6.44 37.95 24.80
CA VAL A 123 6.14 36.65 24.17
C VAL A 123 7.37 36.15 23.37
N PRO A 124 7.77 34.87 23.52
CA PRO A 124 8.92 34.30 22.82
C PRO A 124 8.67 34.24 21.32
N THR A 125 9.68 34.61 20.54
CA THR A 125 9.64 34.46 19.08
C THR A 125 9.73 32.98 18.69
N MET A 126 9.21 32.59 17.51
CA MET A 126 9.29 31.21 17.00
C MET A 126 10.73 30.69 16.91
N ARG A 127 11.70 31.61 16.72
CA ARG A 127 13.14 31.37 16.77
C ARG A 127 13.60 30.78 18.10
N GLU A 128 12.98 31.16 19.22
CA GLU A 128 13.32 30.67 20.56
C GLU A 128 12.73 29.28 20.83
N LEU A 129 11.54 28.98 20.31
CA LEU A 129 10.91 27.66 20.40
C LEU A 129 11.71 26.58 19.65
N ILE A 130 12.26 26.92 18.48
CA ILE A 130 13.07 25.98 17.67
C ILE A 130 14.43 25.69 18.31
N PHE A 131 15.02 26.66 19.04
CA PHE A 131 16.33 26.49 19.65
C PHE A 131 16.33 25.47 20.80
N ASP A 132 15.23 25.34 21.53
CA ASP A 132 15.07 24.28 22.54
C ASP A 132 14.80 22.90 21.91
N CYS A 133 14.14 22.84 20.75
CA CYS A 133 13.95 21.60 20.01
C CYS A 133 15.27 21.03 19.44
N LYS A 134 16.28 21.85 19.14
CA LYS A 134 17.60 21.42 18.62
C LYS A 134 18.41 20.55 19.61
N LYS A 135 18.00 20.48 20.87
CA LYS A 135 18.61 19.58 21.88
C LYS A 135 18.12 18.13 21.78
N ILE A 136 17.26 17.82 20.80
CA ILE A 136 16.73 16.47 20.55
C ILE A 136 17.59 15.80 19.47
N ASP A 137 18.30 14.73 19.86
CA ASP A 137 19.33 14.02 19.05
C ASP A 137 18.87 13.49 17.68
N ARG A 138 17.56 13.50 17.36
CA ARG A 138 16.98 12.95 16.12
C ARG A 138 16.75 13.96 14.98
N TRP A 139 17.15 15.22 15.16
CA TRP A 139 16.96 16.25 14.12
C TRP A 139 17.72 15.98 12.82
N GLN A 140 18.90 15.34 12.89
CA GLN A 140 19.70 15.02 11.70
C GLN A 140 19.08 13.92 10.84
N ASP A 141 18.31 13.02 11.43
CA ASP A 141 17.62 11.95 10.70
C ASP A 141 16.44 12.49 9.88
N ILE A 142 15.73 13.50 10.42
CA ILE A 142 14.64 14.19 9.73
C ILE A 142 15.16 14.99 8.52
N LEU A 143 16.35 15.60 8.63
CA LEU A 143 16.99 16.33 7.52
C LEU A 143 17.56 15.39 6.44
N LYS A 144 18.11 14.22 6.81
CA LYS A 144 18.49 13.18 5.83
C LYS A 144 17.29 12.68 5.02
N TYR A 145 16.10 12.62 5.64
CA TYR A 145 14.84 12.32 4.96
C TYR A 145 14.39 13.41 3.96
N LEU A 146 14.83 14.65 4.13
CA LEU A 146 14.45 15.79 3.28
C LEU A 146 15.42 16.01 2.10
N ILE A 147 16.68 15.56 2.21
CA ILE A 147 17.76 15.88 1.25
C ILE A 147 17.96 14.80 0.16
N ASN A 148 17.63 13.53 0.41
CA ASN A 148 17.87 12.42 -0.55
C ASN A 148 16.86 12.31 -1.69
N PHE A 149 16.33 13.44 -2.17
CA PHE A 149 15.48 13.48 -3.34
C PHE A 149 16.27 13.55 -4.65
N ASP A 150 17.12 12.55 -4.83
CA ASP A 150 17.81 12.21 -6.08
C ASP A 150 16.84 11.40 -6.95
N GLY A 151 16.62 11.86 -8.18
CA GLY A 151 15.69 11.25 -9.12
C GLY A 151 16.30 10.08 -9.89
N SER A 152 15.84 8.86 -9.61
CA SER A 152 15.51 7.79 -10.60
C SER A 152 15.20 6.49 -9.86
N PRO A 153 14.03 5.86 -10.11
CA PRO A 153 14.10 4.52 -10.71
C PRO A 153 12.82 4.13 -11.50
N TYR A 154 12.82 4.31 -12.82
CA TYR A 154 11.73 3.86 -13.70
C TYR A 154 12.28 3.41 -15.06
N SER A 155 11.81 2.28 -15.57
CA SER A 155 12.16 1.80 -16.92
C SER A 155 10.92 1.67 -17.81
N PHE A 156 11.06 2.09 -19.06
CA PHE A 156 9.99 2.11 -20.06
C PHE A 156 9.90 0.80 -20.82
N VAL A 157 8.67 0.28 -21.00
CA VAL A 157 8.39 -0.78 -21.98
C VAL A 157 7.64 -0.16 -23.15
N GLU A 158 8.33 0.07 -24.26
CA GLU A 158 7.71 0.48 -25.52
C GLU A 158 6.99 -0.72 -26.14
N GLN A 159 5.65 -0.72 -26.15
CA GLN A 159 4.88 -1.59 -27.05
C GLN A 159 4.45 -0.79 -28.28
N PRO A 160 4.84 -1.20 -29.49
CA PRO A 160 4.35 -0.57 -30.71
C PRO A 160 2.86 -0.89 -30.83
N VAL A 161 2.01 0.12 -30.60
CA VAL A 161 0.65 0.08 -31.10
C VAL A 161 0.79 0.19 -32.62
N GLY A 162 0.36 -0.83 -33.37
CA GLY A 162 0.41 -0.80 -34.83
C GLY A 162 -0.19 0.51 -35.36
N THR A 163 0.26 0.99 -36.52
CA THR A 163 -0.18 2.27 -37.12
C THR A 163 -1.70 2.40 -37.08
N VAL A 164 -2.21 3.10 -36.08
CA VAL A 164 -3.64 3.41 -35.98
C VAL A 164 -3.88 4.53 -36.98
N ASN A 165 -4.46 4.20 -38.13
CA ASN A 165 -5.01 5.21 -39.02
C ASN A 165 -6.21 5.85 -38.31
N THR A 166 -5.96 6.91 -37.53
CA THR A 166 -7.05 7.72 -37.00
C THR A 166 -7.63 8.55 -38.14
N THR A 167 -8.74 8.07 -38.69
CA THR A 167 -9.59 8.85 -39.58
C THR A 167 -10.29 9.97 -38.80
N GLN A 168 -9.86 11.19 -39.08
CA GLN A 168 -10.66 12.42 -39.31
C GLN A 168 -11.30 13.20 -38.15
N ASN A 169 -10.90 14.49 -38.11
CA ASN A 169 -11.68 15.71 -37.80
C ASN A 169 -11.78 16.29 -36.38
N ARG A 170 -11.11 15.76 -35.35
CA ARG A 170 -11.05 16.44 -34.04
C ARG A 170 -9.65 16.97 -33.75
N LYS A 171 -9.58 18.24 -33.36
CA LYS A 171 -8.35 18.94 -33.00
C LYS A 171 -8.16 18.85 -31.49
N ILE A 172 -7.03 18.30 -31.06
CA ILE A 172 -6.71 18.15 -29.64
C ILE A 172 -5.52 19.04 -29.32
N ILE A 173 -5.62 19.82 -28.25
CA ILE A 173 -4.50 20.59 -27.71
C ILE A 173 -3.98 19.90 -26.46
N LEU A 174 -2.67 19.70 -26.40
CA LEU A 174 -1.99 19.14 -25.22
C LEU A 174 -1.37 20.28 -24.44
N CYS A 175 -1.94 20.62 -23.29
CA CYS A 175 -1.45 21.65 -22.39
C CYS A 175 -0.63 21.01 -21.27
N VAL A 176 0.68 21.24 -21.30
CA VAL A 176 1.61 20.77 -20.28
C VAL A 176 1.90 21.89 -19.30
N ASN A 177 1.49 21.70 -18.05
CA ASN A 177 1.82 22.58 -16.94
C ASN A 177 3.29 22.40 -16.55
N GLY A 178 4.09 23.24 -17.21
CA GLY A 178 5.53 23.46 -17.12
C GLY A 178 5.98 24.30 -15.90
N THR A 179 5.08 24.68 -14.98
CA THR A 179 5.35 25.82 -14.07
C THR A 179 5.92 25.46 -12.70
N SER A 180 5.87 24.17 -12.32
CA SER A 180 6.51 23.60 -11.11
C SER A 180 7.78 22.82 -11.48
N ASP A 181 8.45 22.12 -10.56
CA ASP A 181 9.62 21.29 -10.92
C ASP A 181 9.23 20.15 -11.88
N PHE A 182 10.07 19.84 -12.88
CA PHE A 182 9.90 18.71 -13.79
C PHE A 182 10.74 17.52 -13.33
N ASN A 183 10.27 16.32 -13.65
CA ASN A 183 11.16 15.17 -13.72
C ASN A 183 11.61 15.02 -15.18
N ASP A 184 12.86 15.37 -15.46
CA ASP A 184 13.40 15.46 -16.83
C ASP A 184 13.30 14.13 -17.58
N THR A 185 13.75 13.02 -16.97
CA THR A 185 13.71 11.66 -17.54
C THR A 185 12.32 11.26 -17.99
N TYR A 186 11.34 11.53 -17.15
CA TYR A 186 9.97 11.10 -17.33
C TYR A 186 9.24 11.96 -18.36
N PHE A 187 9.53 13.25 -18.35
CA PHE A 187 9.04 14.19 -19.34
C PHE A 187 9.60 13.87 -20.73
N GLU A 188 10.89 13.57 -20.86
CA GLU A 188 11.52 13.14 -22.11
C GLU A 188 10.89 11.88 -22.69
N ALA A 189 10.65 10.86 -21.85
CA ALA A 189 10.06 9.62 -22.30
C ALA A 189 8.58 9.77 -22.68
N CYS A 190 7.82 10.60 -21.95
CA CYS A 190 6.48 11.00 -22.34
C CYS A 190 6.48 11.60 -23.75
N MET A 191 7.39 12.53 -24.00
CA MET A 191 7.50 13.18 -25.30
C MET A 191 7.97 12.26 -26.41
N LYS A 192 8.90 11.34 -26.12
CA LYS A 192 9.34 10.31 -27.08
C LYS A 192 8.17 9.41 -27.47
N SER A 193 7.38 8.99 -26.49
CA SER A 193 6.15 8.21 -26.69
C SER A 193 5.18 8.98 -27.60
N ILE A 194 4.84 10.22 -27.28
CA ILE A 194 3.91 11.06 -28.06
C ILE A 194 4.38 11.21 -29.52
N LYS A 195 5.68 11.48 -29.73
CA LYS A 195 6.24 11.60 -31.09
C LYS A 195 6.17 10.31 -31.90
N GLY A 196 6.39 9.17 -31.25
CA GLY A 196 6.39 7.85 -31.91
C GLY A 196 5.01 7.42 -32.42
N GLN A 197 3.94 8.07 -32.00
CA GLN A 197 2.57 7.63 -32.26
C GLN A 197 1.97 8.17 -33.57
N GLY A 198 2.67 9.04 -34.32
CA GLY A 198 2.25 9.46 -35.66
C GLY A 198 0.92 10.25 -35.72
N TYR A 199 0.40 10.75 -34.60
CA TYR A 199 -0.86 11.48 -34.57
C TYR A 199 -0.74 12.86 -35.26
N ALA A 200 -1.57 13.11 -36.28
CA ALA A 200 -1.59 14.36 -37.04
C ALA A 200 -2.45 15.49 -36.43
N GLY A 201 -2.92 15.36 -35.18
CA GLY A 201 -3.97 16.21 -34.60
C GLY A 201 -3.74 16.68 -33.15
N PHE A 202 -2.49 16.69 -32.68
CA PHE A 202 -2.14 17.16 -31.33
C PHE A 202 -1.13 18.30 -31.41
N ASP A 203 -1.51 19.45 -30.85
CA ASP A 203 -0.63 20.62 -30.75
C ASP A 203 -0.19 20.81 -29.29
N PRO A 204 1.11 20.62 -28.97
CA PRO A 204 1.59 20.77 -27.60
C PRO A 204 1.85 22.25 -27.25
N VAL A 205 1.36 22.66 -26.09
CA VAL A 205 1.59 23.97 -25.47
C VAL A 205 2.19 23.76 -24.09
N PHE A 206 3.38 24.30 -23.86
CA PHE A 206 4.11 24.20 -22.61
C PHE A 206 4.06 25.53 -21.86
N PHE A 207 3.79 25.47 -20.56
CA PHE A 207 3.65 26.65 -19.70
C PHE A 207 4.76 26.67 -18.66
N PHE A 208 5.81 27.48 -18.78
CA PHE A 208 6.91 27.50 -17.80
C PHE A 208 6.87 28.71 -16.87
N CYS A 209 7.31 28.56 -15.62
CA CYS A 209 7.59 29.72 -14.76
C CYS A 209 8.87 30.42 -15.23
N LYS A 210 8.94 31.76 -15.10
CA LYS A 210 10.16 32.55 -15.41
C LYS A 210 11.42 32.01 -14.76
N GLU A 211 11.30 31.49 -13.54
CA GLU A 211 12.41 30.94 -12.75
C GLU A 211 13.02 29.68 -13.40
N ASN A 212 12.20 28.92 -14.15
CA ASN A 212 12.56 27.66 -14.79
C ASN A 212 12.79 27.80 -16.31
N LEU A 213 12.72 29.02 -16.85
CA LEU A 213 12.71 29.28 -18.29
C LEU A 213 14.00 28.85 -18.99
N SER A 214 15.17 29.10 -18.38
CA SER A 214 16.47 28.77 -18.98
C SER A 214 16.65 27.26 -19.18
N SER A 215 16.28 26.47 -18.16
CA SER A 215 16.32 24.99 -18.21
C SER A 215 15.31 24.45 -19.24
N ALA A 216 14.11 25.05 -19.29
CA ALA A 216 13.07 24.68 -20.24
C ALA A 216 13.43 24.97 -21.71
N GLU A 217 14.05 26.13 -21.99
CA GLU A 217 14.51 26.49 -23.33
C GLU A 217 15.64 25.59 -23.82
N GLN A 218 16.55 25.19 -22.94
CA GLN A 218 17.60 24.23 -23.25
C GLN A 218 16.98 22.87 -23.59
N TRP A 219 16.06 22.40 -22.76
CA TRP A 219 15.38 21.12 -22.95
C TRP A 219 14.57 21.05 -24.25
N LEU A 220 13.85 22.12 -24.62
CA LEU A 220 13.10 22.17 -25.88
C LEU A 220 14.00 22.10 -27.12
N LYS A 221 15.22 22.64 -27.02
CA LYS A 221 16.22 22.57 -28.10
C LYS A 221 16.75 21.15 -28.26
N GLU A 222 17.02 20.46 -27.14
CA GLU A 222 17.56 19.09 -27.12
C GLU A 222 16.54 18.04 -27.59
N THR A 223 15.24 18.32 -27.46
CA THR A 223 14.18 17.38 -27.79
C THR A 223 13.58 17.53 -29.19
N ASP A 224 14.14 18.27 -30.15
CA ASP A 224 13.54 18.48 -31.50
C ASP A 224 12.08 19.05 -31.50
N LEU A 225 11.54 19.43 -30.34
CA LEU A 225 10.16 19.91 -30.17
C LEU A 225 10.03 21.42 -30.38
N HIS A 226 11.14 22.15 -30.29
CA HIS A 226 11.20 23.61 -30.47
C HIS A 226 10.57 24.11 -31.79
N ILE A 227 10.40 23.24 -32.80
CA ILE A 227 9.81 23.58 -34.10
C ILE A 227 8.27 23.48 -34.11
N ARG A 228 7.68 22.67 -33.21
CA ARG A 228 6.23 22.34 -33.24
C ARG A 228 5.48 22.68 -31.94
N ALA A 229 6.18 23.12 -30.92
CA ALA A 229 5.62 23.42 -29.61
C ALA A 229 5.45 24.92 -29.38
N LYS A 230 4.32 25.32 -28.79
CA LYS A 230 4.16 26.69 -28.28
C LYS A 230 4.65 26.75 -26.83
N VAL A 231 5.43 27.77 -26.52
CA VAL A 231 5.93 28.04 -25.16
C VAL A 231 5.25 29.27 -24.61
N VAL A 232 4.74 29.16 -23.38
CA VAL A 232 4.10 30.23 -22.63
C VAL A 232 4.87 30.41 -21.33
N VAL A 233 5.20 31.65 -20.99
CA VAL A 233 5.92 31.98 -19.75
C VAL A 233 4.96 32.59 -18.75
N THR A 234 4.92 32.04 -17.54
CA THR A 234 4.10 32.50 -16.41
C THR A 234 4.96 33.24 -15.40
N ASP A 235 4.34 34.19 -14.68
CA ASP A 235 5.05 34.99 -13.67
C ASP A 235 5.26 34.25 -12.34
N ARG A 236 4.55 33.14 -12.13
CA ARG A 236 4.61 32.32 -10.92
C ARG A 236 4.32 30.85 -11.23
N PRO A 237 4.73 29.91 -10.35
CA PRO A 237 4.28 28.52 -10.40
C PRO A 237 2.76 28.40 -10.26
N ILE A 238 2.15 27.51 -11.04
CA ILE A 238 0.71 27.19 -11.04
C ILE A 238 0.56 25.74 -10.59
N VAL A 239 0.21 25.55 -9.32
CA VAL A 239 0.12 24.20 -8.71
C VAL A 239 -1.31 23.67 -8.72
N ASP A 240 -2.29 24.55 -8.73
CA ASP A 240 -3.70 24.17 -8.72
C ASP A 240 -4.20 23.95 -10.16
N ALA A 241 -4.89 22.83 -10.39
CA ALA A 241 -5.37 22.45 -11.72
C ALA A 241 -6.44 23.42 -12.25
N PHE A 242 -7.25 24.04 -11.37
CA PHE A 242 -8.24 25.02 -11.78
C PHE A 242 -7.62 26.33 -12.19
N ASP A 243 -6.66 26.81 -11.38
CA ASP A 243 -5.86 27.97 -11.75
C ASP A 243 -5.22 27.71 -13.12
N PHE A 244 -4.65 26.52 -13.34
CA PHE A 244 -4.03 26.18 -14.62
C PHE A 244 -5.01 26.23 -15.80
N LEU A 245 -6.25 25.73 -15.64
CA LEU A 245 -7.27 25.83 -16.70
C LEU A 245 -7.55 27.29 -17.09
N GLU A 246 -7.62 28.22 -16.14
CA GLU A 246 -7.80 29.64 -16.47
C GLU A 246 -6.63 30.20 -17.30
N TYR A 247 -5.39 29.73 -17.07
CA TYR A 247 -4.23 30.10 -17.91
C TYR A 247 -4.25 29.43 -19.28
N VAL A 248 -4.84 28.24 -19.39
CA VAL A 248 -4.97 27.51 -20.66
C VAL A 248 -6.02 28.15 -21.58
N LYS A 249 -7.06 28.78 -21.02
CA LYS A 249 -8.21 29.36 -21.74
C LYS A 249 -7.89 30.18 -23.01
N PRO A 250 -6.86 31.05 -23.05
CA PRO A 250 -6.55 31.83 -24.26
C PRO A 250 -5.99 31.00 -25.43
N TYR A 251 -5.57 29.76 -25.18
CA TYR A 251 -4.82 28.94 -26.14
C TYR A 251 -5.65 27.86 -26.82
N VAL A 252 -6.84 27.58 -26.29
CA VAL A 252 -7.64 26.42 -26.69
C VAL A 252 -8.65 26.73 -27.80
N SER A 253 -8.78 27.99 -28.22
CA SER A 253 -9.70 28.38 -29.29
C SER A 253 -9.40 27.63 -30.59
N GLY A 254 -10.42 27.01 -31.18
CA GLY A 254 -10.32 26.25 -32.43
C GLY A 254 -9.94 24.78 -32.26
N TYR A 255 -9.83 24.29 -31.03
CA TYR A 255 -9.71 22.87 -30.68
C TYR A 255 -11.04 22.31 -30.18
N ASP A 256 -11.22 21.01 -30.28
CA ASP A 256 -12.40 20.30 -29.77
C ASP A 256 -12.19 19.82 -28.32
N TYR A 257 -10.95 19.43 -27.99
CA TYR A 257 -10.59 18.89 -26.70
C TYR A 257 -9.26 19.42 -26.19
N ILE A 258 -9.15 19.50 -24.87
CA ILE A 258 -7.97 19.96 -24.15
C ILE A 258 -7.50 18.80 -23.30
N VAL A 259 -6.29 18.30 -23.55
CA VAL A 259 -5.61 17.35 -22.68
C VAL A 259 -4.70 18.15 -21.76
N VAL A 260 -4.85 17.97 -20.45
CA VAL A 260 -4.04 18.66 -19.45
C VAL A 260 -3.14 17.65 -18.75
N MET A 261 -1.85 17.99 -18.73
CA MET A 261 -0.80 17.24 -18.04
C MET A 261 -0.04 18.18 -17.11
N ASN A 262 0.27 17.76 -15.89
CA ASN A 262 1.21 18.45 -15.03
C ASN A 262 2.64 17.89 -15.18
N GLY A 263 3.62 18.63 -14.66
CA GLY A 263 5.05 18.32 -14.85
C GLY A 263 5.56 17.00 -14.28
N HIS A 264 4.72 16.29 -13.56
CA HIS A 264 4.99 14.96 -13.05
C HIS A 264 4.19 13.86 -13.77
N ASP A 265 3.61 14.16 -14.94
CA ASP A 265 2.70 13.24 -15.66
C ASP A 265 3.21 12.65 -16.99
N VAL A 266 2.94 11.36 -17.20
CA VAL A 266 3.31 10.58 -18.38
C VAL A 266 2.03 10.14 -19.05
N LEU A 267 2.09 10.23 -20.37
CA LEU A 267 1.05 9.81 -21.27
C LEU A 267 1.56 8.60 -22.07
N SER A 268 1.03 7.42 -21.78
CA SER A 268 1.32 6.23 -22.58
C SER A 268 0.57 6.29 -23.92
N SER A 269 1.11 5.62 -24.94
CA SER A 269 0.46 5.50 -26.25
C SER A 269 -0.95 4.92 -26.18
N ASN A 270 -1.16 3.94 -25.30
CA ASN A 270 -2.46 3.33 -25.07
C ASN A 270 -3.46 4.30 -24.42
N ALA A 271 -2.99 5.25 -23.59
CA ALA A 271 -3.87 6.26 -23.01
C ALA A 271 -4.37 7.26 -24.06
N VAL A 272 -3.51 7.69 -24.99
CA VAL A 272 -3.92 8.55 -26.13
C VAL A 272 -4.91 7.83 -27.04
N TYR A 273 -4.65 6.56 -27.34
CA TYR A 273 -5.56 5.72 -28.09
C TYR A 273 -6.92 5.57 -27.38
N ALA A 274 -6.93 5.20 -26.10
CA ALA A 274 -8.17 5.03 -25.34
C ALA A 274 -8.98 6.34 -25.22
N ILE A 275 -8.30 7.48 -25.11
CA ILE A 275 -8.91 8.81 -25.18
C ILE A 275 -9.56 9.03 -26.56
N SER A 276 -8.83 8.75 -27.64
CA SER A 276 -9.36 8.81 -29.00
C SER A 276 -10.55 7.87 -29.24
N GLU A 277 -10.54 6.68 -28.64
CA GLU A 277 -11.63 5.70 -28.72
C GLU A 277 -12.87 6.18 -27.96
N ALA A 278 -12.69 6.63 -26.72
CA ALA A 278 -13.76 7.16 -25.91
C ALA A 278 -14.42 8.40 -26.58
N TYR A 279 -13.64 9.16 -27.37
CA TYR A 279 -14.17 10.23 -28.21
C TYR A 279 -15.08 9.78 -29.35
N ARG A 280 -14.90 8.57 -29.92
CA ARG A 280 -15.82 8.05 -30.94
C ARG A 280 -17.24 7.82 -30.44
N HIS A 281 -17.40 7.76 -29.12
CA HIS A 281 -18.66 7.43 -28.45
C HIS A 281 -19.19 8.59 -27.58
N SER A 282 -18.64 9.80 -27.73
CA SER A 282 -18.57 10.85 -26.68
C SER A 282 -19.86 11.61 -26.35
N GLY A 283 -20.83 10.94 -25.73
CA GLY A 283 -21.79 11.62 -24.86
C GLY A 283 -21.16 12.32 -23.65
N TYR A 284 -19.84 12.18 -23.43
CA TYR A 284 -19.12 12.62 -22.24
C TYR A 284 -18.34 13.92 -22.48
N SER A 285 -18.30 14.77 -21.44
CA SER A 285 -17.63 16.08 -21.45
C SER A 285 -16.22 16.05 -20.83
N LEU A 286 -15.93 15.05 -19.99
CA LEU A 286 -14.65 14.86 -19.32
C LEU A 286 -14.23 13.40 -19.49
N ILE A 287 -12.99 13.18 -19.94
CA ILE A 287 -12.36 11.86 -20.00
C ILE A 287 -11.19 11.84 -19.04
N THR A 288 -11.10 10.78 -18.27
CA THR A 288 -9.99 10.57 -17.36
C THR A 288 -9.65 9.09 -17.28
N ALA A 289 -8.48 8.77 -16.73
CA ALA A 289 -8.05 7.39 -16.52
C ALA A 289 -7.86 7.14 -15.03
N TYR A 290 -7.83 5.88 -14.63
CA TYR A 290 -7.16 5.52 -13.38
C TYR A 290 -5.72 5.99 -13.45
N GLU A 291 -5.37 6.91 -12.56
CA GLU A 291 -4.01 7.41 -12.45
C GLU A 291 -3.31 6.58 -11.38
N ASP A 292 -2.54 5.60 -11.83
CA ASP A 292 -1.48 5.05 -11.00
C ASP A 292 -0.29 6.00 -11.13
N ARG A 293 -0.10 6.88 -10.13
CA ARG A 293 1.01 7.84 -10.11
C ARG A 293 1.82 7.75 -8.82
N LEU A 294 3.07 7.34 -8.98
CA LEU A 294 4.05 7.33 -7.91
C LEU A 294 4.51 8.75 -7.59
N TYR A 295 4.47 9.14 -6.31
CA TYR A 295 5.12 10.33 -5.81
C TYR A 295 6.12 9.90 -4.75
N LYS A 296 7.40 10.15 -4.98
CA LYS A 296 8.47 10.14 -3.98
C LYS A 296 8.35 9.00 -2.93
N ASP A 297 8.76 7.79 -3.30
CA ASP A 297 8.72 6.54 -2.49
C ASP A 297 7.34 6.14 -1.91
N SER A 298 6.26 6.74 -2.39
CA SER A 298 4.89 6.32 -2.09
C SER A 298 4.10 6.12 -3.37
N TYR A 299 3.45 4.97 -3.48
CA TYR A 299 2.31 4.84 -4.39
C TYR A 299 1.24 5.81 -3.90
N ILE A 300 0.84 6.72 -4.77
CA ILE A 300 -0.39 7.46 -4.58
C ILE A 300 -1.29 7.02 -5.75
N ALA A 301 -2.19 6.07 -5.51
CA ALA A 301 -3.48 6.12 -6.18
C ALA A 301 -4.33 6.98 -5.25
N PRO A 302 -4.33 8.33 -5.37
CA PRO A 302 -4.93 9.15 -4.31
C PRO A 302 -6.42 8.96 -4.29
N PHE A 303 -7.02 8.57 -5.41
CA PHE A 303 -8.45 8.55 -5.59
C PHE A 303 -8.78 7.40 -6.55
N TYR A 304 -9.53 6.42 -6.08
CA TYR A 304 -10.37 5.69 -7.01
C TYR A 304 -11.38 6.71 -7.50
N LYS A 305 -11.17 7.26 -8.70
CA LYS A 305 -12.12 8.21 -9.30
C LYS A 305 -13.52 7.58 -9.34
N ASP A 306 -13.60 6.26 -9.44
CA ASP A 306 -14.84 5.48 -9.25
C ASP A 306 -15.53 5.70 -7.90
N ASP A 307 -14.82 5.93 -6.80
CA ASP A 307 -15.43 6.20 -5.48
C ASP A 307 -16.02 7.62 -5.43
N TYR A 308 -15.34 8.61 -6.03
CA TYR A 308 -15.87 9.99 -6.19
C TYR A 308 -17.01 10.09 -7.18
N ILE A 309 -16.99 9.25 -8.22
CA ILE A 309 -18.06 9.16 -9.21
C ILE A 309 -19.26 8.37 -8.67
N GLN A 310 -19.08 7.53 -7.66
CA GLN A 310 -20.17 6.80 -7.02
C GLN A 310 -21.02 7.69 -6.10
N ASP A 311 -20.48 8.81 -5.60
CA ASP A 311 -21.21 9.87 -4.91
C ASP A 311 -21.89 10.82 -5.92
N ASP A 312 -23.07 11.37 -5.59
CA ASP A 312 -23.83 12.29 -6.47
C ASP A 312 -23.18 13.68 -6.55
N ASN A 313 -22.24 14.00 -5.65
CA ASN A 313 -21.51 15.28 -5.61
C ASN A 313 -20.11 15.17 -6.22
N ILE A 314 -20.00 15.48 -7.51
CA ILE A 314 -18.72 15.47 -8.22
C ILE A 314 -17.98 16.80 -8.07
N THR A 315 -16.72 16.75 -7.63
CA THR A 315 -15.80 17.90 -7.71
C THR A 315 -14.61 17.56 -8.62
N LEU A 316 -14.24 18.45 -9.54
CA LEU A 316 -13.07 18.24 -10.42
C LEU A 316 -11.78 18.06 -9.61
N LYS A 317 -11.68 18.68 -8.43
CA LYS A 317 -10.56 18.50 -7.48
C LYS A 317 -10.40 17.04 -7.01
N GLY A 318 -11.51 16.33 -6.83
CA GLY A 318 -11.52 14.90 -6.47
C GLY A 318 -11.32 13.99 -7.68
N LEU A 319 -11.79 14.41 -8.86
CA LEU A 319 -11.62 13.68 -10.11
C LEU A 319 -10.22 13.80 -10.71
N VAL A 320 -9.53 14.89 -10.42
CA VAL A 320 -8.32 15.29 -11.14
C VAL A 320 -7.29 15.78 -10.16
N ARG A 321 -6.18 15.05 -10.10
CA ARG A 321 -4.95 15.64 -9.59
C ARG A 321 -3.90 15.82 -10.65
N ASN A 322 -3.81 14.93 -11.65
CA ASN A 322 -2.67 15.01 -12.52
C ASN A 322 -2.97 14.75 -14.03
N PHE A 323 -4.05 14.09 -14.47
CA PHE A 323 -4.30 13.94 -15.93
C PHE A 323 -5.76 13.75 -16.34
N PHE A 324 -6.14 14.49 -17.37
CA PHE A 324 -7.52 14.53 -17.84
C PHE A 324 -7.61 15.18 -19.22
N ALA A 325 -8.74 14.93 -19.88
CA ALA A 325 -9.08 15.55 -21.14
C ALA A 325 -10.50 16.10 -21.11
N ILE A 326 -10.69 17.37 -21.50
CA ILE A 326 -11.95 18.11 -21.39
C ILE A 326 -12.46 18.49 -22.79
N ASP A 327 -13.75 18.30 -23.01
CA ASP A 327 -14.45 18.87 -24.16
C ASP A 327 -14.55 20.40 -24.01
N ILE A 328 -14.09 21.14 -25.03
CA ILE A 328 -14.03 22.60 -24.95
C ILE A 328 -15.40 23.24 -24.70
N ARG A 329 -16.49 22.60 -25.14
CA ARG A 329 -17.87 23.07 -24.94
C ARG A 329 -18.33 22.96 -23.49
N ALA A 330 -17.66 22.11 -22.73
CA ALA A 330 -17.89 21.94 -21.31
C ALA A 330 -16.89 22.70 -20.45
N PHE A 331 -15.83 23.26 -21.04
CA PHE A 331 -14.72 23.94 -20.35
C PHE A 331 -15.19 24.99 -19.31
N ASP A 332 -16.09 25.89 -19.71
CA ASP A 332 -16.62 26.93 -18.81
C ASP A 332 -17.57 26.39 -17.72
N ARG A 333 -17.98 25.12 -17.81
CA ARG A 333 -18.91 24.43 -16.90
C ARG A 333 -18.28 23.24 -16.19
N VAL A 334 -16.96 23.07 -16.28
CA VAL A 334 -16.24 21.95 -15.65
C VAL A 334 -16.48 21.90 -14.13
N TYR A 335 -16.67 23.06 -13.50
CA TYR A 335 -17.01 23.19 -12.08
C TYR A 335 -18.42 22.69 -11.70
N SER A 336 -19.26 22.35 -12.70
CA SER A 336 -20.65 21.91 -12.54
C SER A 336 -20.95 20.57 -13.22
N LEU A 337 -19.91 19.78 -13.53
CA LEU A 337 -20.07 18.48 -14.19
C LEU A 337 -20.92 17.52 -13.37
N GLN A 338 -21.70 16.69 -14.06
CA GLN A 338 -22.44 15.58 -13.48
C GLN A 338 -21.77 14.25 -13.82
N LYS A 339 -22.16 13.18 -13.15
CA LYS A 339 -21.64 11.83 -13.38
C LYS A 339 -21.72 11.36 -14.82
N SER A 340 -22.83 11.68 -15.48
CA SER A 340 -23.06 11.36 -16.89
C SER A 340 -22.09 12.05 -17.83
N ASP A 341 -21.45 13.13 -17.38
CA ASP A 341 -20.49 13.89 -18.18
C ASP A 341 -19.07 13.33 -18.10
N VAL A 342 -18.81 12.34 -17.25
CA VAL A 342 -17.45 11.84 -16.97
C VAL A 342 -17.30 10.39 -17.44
N PHE A 343 -16.27 10.13 -18.24
CA PHE A 343 -15.85 8.80 -18.64
C PHE A 343 -14.51 8.42 -18.00
N ILE A 344 -14.46 7.27 -17.31
CA ILE A 344 -13.21 6.70 -16.78
C ILE A 344 -12.75 5.56 -17.68
N ILE A 345 -11.54 5.68 -18.19
CA ILE A 345 -10.82 4.59 -18.86
C ILE A 345 -10.35 3.60 -17.79
N LYS A 346 -10.98 2.43 -17.76
CA LYS A 346 -10.77 1.40 -16.72
C LYS A 346 -9.49 0.60 -16.89
N GLU A 347 -9.09 0.35 -18.13
CA GLU A 347 -7.92 -0.45 -18.46
C GLU A 347 -6.96 0.42 -19.28
N VAL A 348 -5.90 0.88 -18.63
CA VAL A 348 -4.74 1.45 -19.32
C VAL A 348 -3.57 0.54 -19.00
N LEU A 349 -2.89 0.03 -20.02
CA LEU A 349 -1.59 -0.60 -19.82
C LEU A 349 -0.62 0.51 -19.36
N TYR A 350 -0.37 0.58 -18.06
CA TYR A 350 0.71 1.39 -17.51
C TYR A 350 2.03 0.62 -17.58
N HIS A 351 3.10 1.37 -17.79
CA HIS A 351 4.45 0.88 -17.68
C HIS A 351 4.71 0.47 -16.23
N TYR A 352 5.13 -0.77 -16.02
CA TYR A 352 5.47 -1.27 -14.69
C TYR A 352 6.71 -0.54 -14.15
N ARG A 353 6.72 -0.29 -12.84
CA ARG A 353 7.94 0.08 -12.12
C ARG A 353 8.95 -1.06 -12.29
N VAL A 354 10.05 -0.78 -12.98
CA VAL A 354 11.26 -1.58 -12.89
C VAL A 354 12.34 -0.57 -12.53
N ASP A 355 12.70 -0.55 -11.24
CA ASP A 355 13.91 0.14 -10.80
C ASP A 355 15.08 -0.46 -11.59
N GLU A 356 16.13 0.32 -11.89
CA GLU A 356 17.42 -0.31 -12.20
C GLU A 356 17.70 -1.25 -11.03
N VAL A 357 17.74 -2.55 -11.30
CA VAL A 357 17.94 -3.53 -10.24
C VAL A 357 19.32 -3.26 -9.66
N VAL A 358 19.31 -2.56 -8.53
CA VAL A 358 20.48 -2.48 -7.69
C VAL A 358 20.80 -3.94 -7.37
N LYS A 359 21.98 -4.39 -7.81
CA LYS A 359 22.52 -5.69 -7.44
C LYS A 359 22.61 -5.74 -5.92
N HIS A 360 21.53 -6.15 -5.27
CA HIS A 360 21.52 -6.35 -3.84
C HIS A 360 22.25 -7.66 -3.57
N GLU A 361 23.09 -7.69 -2.54
CA GLU A 361 23.60 -8.95 -2.05
C GLU A 361 22.41 -9.87 -1.69
N ASN A 362 22.34 -11.01 -2.37
CA ASN A 362 21.31 -12.03 -2.17
C ASN A 362 21.19 -12.39 -0.68
N GLY A 363 19.98 -12.22 -0.15
CA GLY A 363 19.67 -12.49 1.26
C GLY A 363 18.18 -12.49 1.57
N ILE A 364 17.32 -12.54 0.55
CA ILE A 364 15.88 -12.74 0.73
C ILE A 364 15.65 -14.16 1.26
N LYS A 365 14.74 -14.27 2.23
CA LYS A 365 14.40 -15.53 2.88
C LYS A 365 12.89 -15.78 2.74
N PRO A 366 12.44 -16.44 1.64
CA PRO A 366 11.04 -16.79 1.46
C PRO A 366 10.63 -17.90 2.44
N ILE A 367 9.59 -17.67 3.23
CA ILE A 367 9.03 -18.63 4.19
C ILE A 367 7.63 -19.00 3.71
N ALA A 368 7.39 -20.28 3.44
CA ALA A 368 6.07 -20.73 2.99
C ALA A 368 5.25 -21.25 4.18
N PHE A 369 4.00 -20.82 4.31
CA PHE A 369 3.06 -21.43 5.26
C PHE A 369 2.86 -22.90 4.91
N TYR A 370 2.78 -23.75 5.94
CA TYR A 370 2.73 -25.20 5.79
C TYR A 370 1.55 -25.77 6.58
N LEU A 371 0.63 -26.38 5.86
CA LEU A 371 -0.58 -26.99 6.40
C LEU A 371 -0.32 -28.46 6.78
N PRO A 372 -0.49 -28.85 8.05
CA PRO A 372 -0.25 -30.23 8.49
C PRO A 372 -1.42 -31.18 8.19
N GLN A 373 -2.57 -30.70 7.70
CA GLN A 373 -3.83 -31.44 7.55
C GLN A 373 -3.89 -32.40 6.33
N PHE A 374 -2.79 -33.09 6.06
CA PHE A 374 -2.69 -34.15 5.06
C PHE A 374 -2.34 -35.49 5.72
N HIS A 375 -2.96 -35.76 6.86
CA HIS A 375 -2.97 -37.06 7.54
C HIS A 375 -4.23 -37.14 8.41
N PRO A 376 -4.83 -38.33 8.61
CA PRO A 376 -6.01 -38.48 9.44
C PRO A 376 -5.66 -38.33 10.92
N ILE A 377 -6.57 -37.71 11.67
CA ILE A 377 -6.55 -37.70 13.14
C ILE A 377 -7.92 -38.15 13.68
N PRO A 378 -7.99 -38.76 14.88
CA PRO A 378 -9.25 -39.26 15.44
C PRO A 378 -10.36 -38.21 15.49
N GLU A 379 -10.01 -36.96 15.80
CA GLU A 379 -10.92 -35.84 15.90
C GLU A 379 -11.56 -35.52 14.54
N ASN A 380 -10.75 -35.33 13.50
CA ASN A 380 -11.23 -35.06 12.16
C ASN A 380 -12.03 -36.23 11.58
N ASN A 381 -11.62 -37.48 11.86
CA ASN A 381 -12.39 -38.65 11.46
C ASN A 381 -13.79 -38.64 12.08
N LYS A 382 -13.88 -38.28 13.37
CA LYS A 382 -15.16 -38.14 14.08
C LYS A 382 -16.01 -37.00 13.53
N TRP A 383 -15.41 -35.88 13.13
CA TRP A 383 -16.15 -34.68 12.73
C TRP A 383 -16.57 -34.68 11.26
N TRP A 384 -15.72 -35.22 10.38
CA TRP A 384 -15.81 -35.07 8.93
C TRP A 384 -15.89 -36.40 8.15
N GLY A 385 -15.73 -37.53 8.84
CA GLY A 385 -15.80 -38.88 8.27
C GLY A 385 -14.46 -39.61 8.30
N GLU A 386 -14.52 -40.94 8.32
CA GLU A 386 -13.34 -41.80 8.45
C GLU A 386 -12.30 -41.52 7.36
N GLY A 387 -11.03 -41.35 7.77
CA GLY A 387 -9.91 -41.06 6.87
C GLY A 387 -9.87 -39.63 6.32
N PHE A 388 -10.53 -38.67 6.97
CA PHE A 388 -10.57 -37.30 6.48
C PHE A 388 -9.20 -36.64 6.44
N THR A 389 -8.88 -36.07 5.27
CA THR A 389 -7.78 -35.13 5.02
C THR A 389 -8.27 -34.06 4.06
N GLU A 390 -7.51 -32.99 3.87
CA GLU A 390 -7.88 -31.96 2.88
C GLU A 390 -7.97 -32.49 1.45
N TRP A 391 -7.34 -33.63 1.14
CA TRP A 391 -7.51 -34.30 -0.15
C TRP A 391 -8.96 -34.71 -0.44
N VAL A 392 -9.78 -34.97 0.58
CA VAL A 392 -11.20 -35.27 0.42
C VAL A 392 -11.93 -34.07 -0.20
N ASN A 393 -11.62 -32.85 0.27
CA ASN A 393 -12.19 -31.62 -0.26
C ASN A 393 -11.67 -31.33 -1.68
N VAL A 394 -10.35 -31.44 -1.88
CA VAL A 394 -9.70 -31.19 -3.19
C VAL A 394 -10.28 -32.09 -4.27
N LYS A 395 -10.43 -33.40 -4.02
CA LYS A 395 -10.98 -34.37 -4.99
C LYS A 395 -12.45 -34.12 -5.35
N ARG A 396 -13.22 -33.45 -4.49
CA ARG A 396 -14.65 -33.16 -4.70
C ARG A 396 -14.88 -31.86 -5.47
N ALA A 397 -13.87 -30.99 -5.55
CA ALA A 397 -14.00 -29.71 -6.25
C ALA A 397 -14.32 -29.90 -7.74
N PHE A 398 -15.10 -28.97 -8.32
CA PHE A 398 -15.45 -28.98 -9.73
C PHE A 398 -15.50 -27.56 -10.29
N PRO A 399 -15.34 -27.37 -11.62
CA PRO A 399 -15.38 -26.04 -12.25
C PRO A 399 -16.70 -25.30 -12.01
N MET A 400 -16.63 -24.01 -11.63
CA MET A 400 -17.80 -23.15 -11.46
C MET A 400 -18.12 -22.33 -12.70
N PHE A 401 -17.18 -22.20 -13.65
CA PHE A 401 -17.35 -21.48 -14.90
C PHE A 401 -16.39 -22.01 -15.97
N SER A 402 -16.55 -21.57 -17.23
CA SER A 402 -15.70 -22.02 -18.33
C SER A 402 -14.23 -21.69 -18.10
N GLY A 403 -13.34 -22.68 -18.21
CA GLY A 403 -11.91 -22.52 -17.95
C GLY A 403 -11.52 -22.40 -16.47
N HIS A 404 -12.45 -22.57 -15.53
CA HIS A 404 -12.15 -22.67 -14.11
C HIS A 404 -11.34 -23.92 -13.81
N TYR A 405 -10.14 -23.76 -13.24
CA TYR A 405 -9.27 -24.89 -12.94
C TYR A 405 -9.65 -25.51 -11.60
N GLN A 406 -10.56 -26.48 -11.63
CA GLN A 406 -10.88 -27.36 -10.51
C GLN A 406 -11.22 -28.76 -11.04
N PRO A 407 -10.89 -29.83 -10.32
CA PRO A 407 -10.05 -29.85 -9.12
C PRO A 407 -8.58 -29.51 -9.44
N HIS A 408 -7.87 -28.91 -8.48
CA HIS A 408 -6.41 -28.85 -8.52
C HIS A 408 -5.84 -30.26 -8.24
N GLU A 409 -5.22 -30.89 -9.23
CA GLU A 409 -4.65 -32.24 -9.08
C GLU A 409 -3.14 -32.16 -8.79
N PRO A 410 -2.63 -32.88 -7.76
CA PRO A 410 -1.22 -32.86 -7.44
C PRO A 410 -0.38 -33.48 -8.56
N GLY A 411 0.80 -32.88 -8.76
CA GLY A 411 1.80 -33.34 -9.69
C GLY A 411 2.65 -34.45 -9.09
N ARG A 412 3.98 -34.27 -9.10
CA ARG A 412 4.94 -35.34 -8.77
C ARG A 412 4.93 -35.84 -7.32
N LEU A 413 4.32 -35.11 -6.39
CA LEU A 413 4.19 -35.53 -4.98
C LEU A 413 2.93 -36.37 -4.73
N GLY A 414 1.96 -36.34 -5.65
CA GLY A 414 0.72 -37.11 -5.53
C GLY A 414 -0.16 -36.71 -4.35
N TYR A 415 -1.19 -37.52 -4.10
CA TYR A 415 -2.08 -37.39 -2.94
C TYR A 415 -1.46 -38.08 -1.73
N TYR A 416 -0.51 -37.41 -1.08
CA TYR A 416 0.31 -38.00 -0.02
C TYR A 416 -0.35 -38.01 1.36
N ASP A 417 0.15 -38.85 2.26
CA ASP A 417 -0.03 -38.75 3.71
C ASP A 417 1.25 -38.25 4.40
N LEU A 418 1.18 -37.18 5.20
CA LEU A 418 2.38 -36.58 5.84
C LEU A 418 3.00 -37.44 6.94
N VAL A 419 2.28 -38.45 7.42
CA VAL A 419 2.70 -39.35 8.49
C VAL A 419 3.03 -40.72 7.92
N ASP A 420 2.09 -41.30 7.17
CA ASP A 420 2.18 -42.70 6.74
C ASP A 420 3.02 -42.91 5.48
N ASP A 421 3.15 -41.91 4.60
CA ASP A 421 4.00 -42.03 3.42
C ASP A 421 5.47 -41.73 3.74
N ASP A 422 6.34 -42.64 3.32
CA ASP A 422 7.78 -42.50 3.52
C ASP A 422 8.38 -41.33 2.71
N ASP A 423 9.25 -40.59 3.39
CA ASP A 423 10.06 -39.49 2.85
C ASP A 423 9.30 -38.31 2.22
N VAL A 424 7.99 -38.17 2.41
CA VAL A 424 7.24 -37.04 1.82
C VAL A 424 7.79 -35.69 2.28
N GLN A 425 7.97 -35.51 3.60
CA GLN A 425 8.56 -34.28 4.13
C GLN A 425 9.99 -34.05 3.64
N ARG A 426 10.78 -35.12 3.46
CA ARG A 426 12.13 -35.04 2.89
C ARG A 426 12.09 -34.54 1.45
N LYS A 427 11.21 -35.12 0.61
CA LYS A 427 10.99 -34.71 -0.79
C LYS A 427 10.49 -33.26 -0.89
N GLN A 428 9.62 -32.84 0.02
CA GLN A 428 9.14 -31.45 0.10
C GLN A 428 10.27 -30.49 0.47
N ILE A 429 11.09 -30.83 1.47
CA ILE A 429 12.27 -30.04 1.88
C ILE A 429 13.28 -29.95 0.74
N GLU A 430 13.61 -31.06 0.07
CA GLU A 430 14.54 -31.08 -1.06
C GLU A 430 14.04 -30.21 -2.20
N LEU A 431 12.74 -30.28 -2.51
CA LEU A 431 12.11 -29.44 -3.51
C LEU A 431 12.10 -27.96 -3.10
N ALA A 432 11.78 -27.64 -1.85
CA ALA A 432 11.79 -26.29 -1.32
C ALA A 432 13.20 -25.67 -1.43
N LYS A 433 14.23 -26.41 -1.02
CA LYS A 433 15.64 -26.01 -1.16
C LYS A 433 16.04 -25.79 -2.62
N GLN A 434 15.63 -26.67 -3.53
CA GLN A 434 15.96 -26.57 -4.96
C GLN A 434 15.46 -25.26 -5.59
N TYR A 435 14.33 -24.73 -5.11
CA TYR A 435 13.72 -23.50 -5.64
C TYR A 435 13.86 -22.29 -4.70
N GLY A 436 14.78 -22.38 -3.74
CA GLY A 436 15.20 -21.25 -2.90
C GLY A 436 14.18 -20.80 -1.85
N ILE A 437 13.24 -21.67 -1.46
CA ILE A 437 12.46 -21.47 -0.24
C ILE A 437 13.41 -21.62 0.95
N TYR A 438 13.41 -20.64 1.85
CA TYR A 438 14.29 -20.60 3.01
C TYR A 438 13.80 -21.52 4.14
N GLY A 439 12.49 -21.58 4.38
CA GLY A 439 11.93 -22.36 5.47
C GLY A 439 10.42 -22.49 5.41
N PHE A 440 9.87 -23.28 6.33
CA PHE A 440 8.42 -23.46 6.48
C PHE A 440 7.87 -22.83 7.76
N CYS A 441 6.70 -22.21 7.66
CA CYS A 441 5.92 -21.73 8.80
C CYS A 441 4.76 -22.71 9.05
N TYR A 442 4.91 -23.60 10.02
CA TYR A 442 3.89 -24.60 10.32
C TYR A 442 2.70 -23.94 11.02
N TYR A 443 1.48 -24.22 10.54
CA TYR A 443 0.30 -23.98 11.36
C TYR A 443 0.37 -24.87 12.59
N TYR A 444 0.32 -24.22 13.76
CA TYR A 444 0.42 -24.88 15.05
C TYR A 444 -0.92 -24.80 15.76
N TYR A 445 -1.54 -25.95 15.97
CA TYR A 445 -2.85 -26.07 16.60
C TYR A 445 -2.70 -26.61 18.02
N TRP A 446 -2.82 -25.70 18.98
CA TRP A 446 -2.75 -25.98 20.41
C TRP A 446 -3.97 -25.39 21.09
N PHE A 447 -4.67 -26.22 21.86
CA PHE A 447 -5.96 -25.93 22.51
C PHE A 447 -5.90 -26.28 23.99
N ASN A 448 -5.58 -25.30 24.83
CA ASN A 448 -5.58 -25.44 26.29
C ASN A 448 -4.75 -26.65 26.81
N GLY A 449 -3.66 -27.00 26.13
CA GLY A 449 -2.78 -28.13 26.44
C GLY A 449 -3.01 -29.37 25.57
N LYS A 450 -3.95 -29.33 24.62
CA LYS A 450 -4.14 -30.38 23.62
C LYS A 450 -3.60 -29.91 22.28
N ARG A 451 -2.63 -30.64 21.71
CA ARG A 451 -2.17 -30.43 20.33
C ARG A 451 -3.03 -31.25 19.37
N LEU A 452 -3.27 -30.71 18.18
CA LEU A 452 -3.89 -31.42 17.05
C LEU A 452 -3.01 -31.24 15.81
N LEU A 453 -3.01 -32.23 14.92
CA LEU A 453 -2.21 -32.23 13.68
C LEU A 453 -0.70 -32.05 13.92
N GLU A 454 -0.21 -32.47 15.09
CA GLU A 454 1.15 -32.23 15.58
C GLU A 454 2.22 -33.10 14.93
N LYS A 455 1.83 -34.30 14.46
CA LYS A 455 2.76 -35.34 14.01
C LYS A 455 3.76 -34.87 12.94
N PRO A 456 3.39 -34.07 11.91
CA PRO A 456 4.36 -33.60 10.93
C PRO A 456 5.47 -32.75 11.56
N LEU A 457 5.13 -31.83 12.48
CA LEU A 457 6.11 -31.00 13.17
C LEU A 457 6.94 -31.83 14.17
N ASP A 458 6.31 -32.75 14.90
CA ASP A 458 7.02 -33.66 15.81
C ASP A 458 8.09 -34.48 15.06
N ARG A 459 7.78 -34.96 13.85
CA ARG A 459 8.75 -35.66 13.00
C ARG A 459 9.94 -34.77 12.63
N ILE A 460 9.73 -33.49 12.32
CA ILE A 460 10.83 -32.53 12.08
C ILE A 460 11.69 -32.39 13.34
N LEU A 461 11.07 -32.29 14.52
CA LEU A 461 11.77 -32.14 15.79
C LEU A 461 12.55 -33.40 16.18
N GLU A 462 12.02 -34.59 15.91
CA GLU A 462 12.65 -35.88 16.24
C GLU A 462 13.75 -36.26 15.24
N ASP A 463 13.47 -36.16 13.94
CA ASP A 463 14.41 -36.49 12.87
C ASP A 463 15.25 -35.27 12.47
N LYS A 464 16.44 -35.16 13.07
CA LYS A 464 17.40 -34.08 12.75
C LYS A 464 17.99 -34.19 11.33
N THR A 465 17.75 -35.29 10.60
CA THR A 465 18.13 -35.38 9.18
C THR A 465 17.19 -34.59 8.26
N LEU A 466 15.99 -34.23 8.75
CA LEU A 466 15.10 -33.26 8.10
C LEU A 466 15.60 -31.84 8.40
N ASP A 467 16.79 -31.53 7.87
CA ASP A 467 17.48 -30.27 8.12
C ASP A 467 16.91 -29.14 7.25
N PHE A 468 15.89 -28.44 7.74
CA PHE A 468 15.31 -27.29 7.07
C PHE A 468 14.82 -26.25 8.09
N PRO A 469 15.06 -24.95 7.85
CA PRO A 469 14.57 -23.91 8.75
C PRO A 469 13.04 -23.92 8.89
N PHE A 470 12.56 -23.68 10.11
CA PHE A 470 11.11 -23.59 10.36
C PHE A 470 10.75 -22.62 11.48
N CYS A 471 9.51 -22.14 11.47
CA CYS A 471 8.87 -21.46 12.60
C CYS A 471 7.41 -21.92 12.72
N ILE A 472 6.70 -21.45 13.75
CA ILE A 472 5.28 -21.76 13.94
C ILE A 472 4.40 -20.50 13.87
N CYS A 473 3.21 -20.69 13.32
CA CYS A 473 2.08 -19.76 13.41
C CYS A 473 0.98 -20.40 14.26
N TRP A 474 0.76 -19.85 15.45
CA TRP A 474 -0.31 -20.33 16.33
C TRP A 474 -1.67 -19.93 15.74
N ALA A 475 -2.38 -20.92 15.20
CA ALA A 475 -3.75 -20.78 14.72
C ALA A 475 -4.70 -20.80 15.94
N ASN A 476 -4.69 -19.70 16.68
CA ASN A 476 -5.25 -19.58 18.03
C ASN A 476 -6.78 -19.32 18.06
N GLU A 477 -7.52 -19.89 17.11
CA GLU A 477 -8.98 -19.72 17.05
C GLU A 477 -9.72 -20.98 17.50
N THR A 478 -10.92 -20.81 18.06
CA THR A 478 -11.83 -21.92 18.33
C THR A 478 -12.25 -22.59 17.02
N TRP A 479 -12.14 -23.92 16.94
CA TRP A 479 -12.68 -24.68 15.83
C TRP A 479 -14.18 -24.90 16.03
N SER A 480 -14.98 -24.57 15.04
CA SER A 480 -16.44 -24.77 15.03
C SER A 480 -16.92 -25.30 13.69
N ARG A 481 -18.13 -25.89 13.66
CA ARG A 481 -18.71 -26.45 12.42
C ARG A 481 -19.20 -25.41 11.40
N ARG A 482 -19.07 -24.10 11.65
CA ARG A 482 -19.57 -23.06 10.72
C ARG A 482 -18.53 -22.00 10.35
N TRP A 483 -18.41 -21.81 9.03
CA TRP A 483 -17.71 -20.72 8.34
C TRP A 483 -18.56 -19.43 8.21
N ASP A 484 -19.70 -19.30 8.92
CA ASP A 484 -20.69 -18.23 8.72
C ASP A 484 -21.14 -17.45 9.98
N GLY A 485 -20.38 -17.52 11.07
CA GLY A 485 -20.52 -16.57 12.19
C GLY A 485 -21.71 -16.81 13.14
N SER A 486 -22.25 -18.03 13.23
CA SER A 486 -23.21 -18.41 14.28
C SER A 486 -22.75 -19.64 15.08
N GLU A 487 -22.66 -19.49 16.42
CA GLU A 487 -22.19 -20.51 17.38
C GLU A 487 -23.18 -21.67 17.53
N SER A 488 -23.19 -22.65 16.62
CA SER A 488 -24.08 -23.82 16.81
C SER A 488 -23.40 -25.18 16.97
N GLU A 489 -22.07 -25.30 16.83
CA GLU A 489 -21.34 -26.45 17.40
C GLU A 489 -19.81 -26.18 17.47
N VAL A 490 -19.28 -25.96 18.67
CA VAL A 490 -17.83 -25.87 18.92
C VAL A 490 -17.23 -27.27 18.86
N LEU A 491 -16.23 -27.46 17.97
CA LEU A 491 -15.49 -28.72 17.80
C LEU A 491 -14.31 -28.82 18.78
N MET A 492 -13.55 -27.73 18.90
CA MET A 492 -12.42 -27.61 19.82
C MET A 492 -12.31 -26.16 20.28
N GLN A 493 -12.50 -25.93 21.58
CA GLN A 493 -12.50 -24.59 22.16
C GLN A 493 -11.06 -24.11 22.42
N GLN A 494 -10.78 -22.86 22.04
CA GLN A 494 -9.58 -22.13 22.44
C GLN A 494 -9.95 -21.09 23.50
N VAL A 495 -9.20 -21.04 24.60
CA VAL A 495 -9.41 -20.08 25.70
C VAL A 495 -8.12 -19.30 25.90
N HIS A 496 -8.25 -17.97 25.96
CA HIS A 496 -7.14 -17.06 26.25
C HIS A 496 -7.33 -16.46 27.64
N ASN A 497 -6.48 -16.86 28.57
CA ASN A 497 -6.33 -16.30 29.90
C ASN A 497 -4.90 -16.55 30.39
N SER A 498 -4.54 -15.93 31.52
CA SER A 498 -3.16 -16.00 32.03
C SER A 498 -2.66 -17.44 32.25
N GLU A 499 -3.50 -18.37 32.71
CA GLU A 499 -3.10 -19.77 32.93
C GLU A 499 -2.88 -20.52 31.61
N THR A 500 -3.81 -20.41 30.66
CA THR A 500 -3.73 -21.13 29.38
C THR A 500 -2.62 -20.56 28.49
N ASP A 501 -2.46 -19.25 28.46
CA ASP A 501 -1.44 -18.59 27.65
C ASP A 501 -0.03 -18.82 28.23
N GLU A 502 0.14 -18.88 29.57
CA GLU A 502 1.42 -19.27 30.18
C GLU A 502 1.78 -20.73 29.87
N LYS A 503 0.79 -21.63 29.93
CA LYS A 503 0.99 -23.04 29.58
C LYS A 503 1.40 -23.20 28.11
N PHE A 504 0.79 -22.43 27.21
CA PHE A 504 1.16 -22.44 25.79
C PHE A 504 2.64 -22.11 25.58
N ILE A 505 3.14 -21.01 26.18
CA ILE A 505 4.54 -20.62 25.98
C ILE A 505 5.51 -21.67 26.55
N LEU A 506 5.19 -22.26 27.72
CA LEU A 506 5.97 -23.33 28.32
C LEU A 506 6.08 -24.55 27.40
N ASP A 507 4.95 -24.96 26.80
CA ASP A 507 4.89 -26.12 25.90
C ASP A 507 5.71 -25.92 24.62
N ILE A 508 5.84 -24.69 24.11
CA ILE A 508 6.57 -24.43 22.86
C ILE A 508 8.05 -24.07 23.06
N ILE A 509 8.53 -23.79 24.27
CA ILE A 509 9.96 -23.50 24.54
C ILE A 509 10.92 -24.54 23.94
N PRO A 510 10.67 -25.86 24.04
CA PRO A 510 11.54 -26.85 23.39
C PRO A 510 11.61 -26.69 21.86
N ILE A 511 10.52 -26.28 21.24
CA ILE A 511 10.44 -26.00 19.78
C ILE A 511 11.25 -24.75 19.45
N LEU A 512 11.08 -23.67 20.22
CA LEU A 512 11.78 -22.39 20.04
C LEU A 512 13.31 -22.51 20.22
N LYS A 513 13.78 -23.56 20.90
CA LYS A 513 15.20 -23.85 21.11
C LYS A 513 15.84 -24.72 20.03
N ASP A 514 15.06 -25.26 19.08
CA ASP A 514 15.64 -26.07 18.01
C ASP A 514 16.61 -25.19 17.18
N PRO A 515 17.83 -25.67 16.88
CA PRO A 515 18.83 -24.87 16.16
C PRO A 515 18.42 -24.51 14.73
N ARG A 516 17.42 -25.19 14.15
CA ARG A 516 16.84 -24.86 12.84
C ARG A 516 15.69 -23.85 12.94
N TYR A 517 15.29 -23.45 14.15
CA TYR A 517 14.18 -22.52 14.34
C TYR A 517 14.52 -21.13 13.79
N ILE A 518 13.63 -20.54 13.01
CA ILE A 518 13.86 -19.25 12.36
C ILE A 518 13.87 -18.14 13.39
N THR A 519 14.93 -17.31 13.34
CA THR A 519 15.11 -16.17 14.23
C THR A 519 15.15 -14.85 13.49
N VAL A 520 14.68 -13.78 14.13
CA VAL A 520 14.86 -12.38 13.69
C VAL A 520 15.80 -11.71 14.69
N ASN A 521 16.95 -11.22 14.23
CA ASN A 521 18.01 -10.66 15.07
C ASN A 521 18.40 -11.59 16.26
N GLY A 522 18.42 -12.90 16.04
CA GLY A 522 18.73 -13.92 17.05
C GLY A 522 17.59 -14.30 18.00
N ALA A 523 16.42 -13.66 17.92
CA ALA A 523 15.24 -14.03 18.69
C ALA A 523 14.31 -14.99 17.90
N PRO A 524 13.87 -16.13 18.47
CA PRO A 524 12.92 -17.04 17.82
C PRO A 524 11.64 -16.33 17.39
N LEU A 525 11.25 -16.50 16.13
CA LEU A 525 10.06 -15.90 15.53
C LEU A 525 8.80 -16.72 15.85
N LEU A 526 7.85 -16.14 16.58
CA LEU A 526 6.53 -16.72 16.85
C LEU A 526 5.45 -15.89 16.16
N LEU A 527 4.63 -16.52 15.31
CA LEU A 527 3.48 -15.87 14.70
C LEU A 527 2.21 -16.16 15.50
N ILE A 528 1.37 -15.15 15.71
CA ILE A 528 0.04 -15.28 16.32
C ILE A 528 -1.02 -14.91 15.27
N TYR A 529 -1.93 -15.84 14.96
CA TYR A 529 -2.91 -15.63 13.91
C TYR A 529 -3.93 -14.54 14.24
N ARG A 530 -4.45 -14.54 15.47
CA ARG A 530 -5.52 -13.64 15.94
C ARG A 530 -5.20 -13.07 17.32
N VAL A 531 -4.45 -11.96 17.34
CA VAL A 531 -4.13 -11.26 18.60
C VAL A 531 -5.35 -10.61 19.27
N ASP A 532 -6.43 -10.38 18.52
CA ASP A 532 -7.67 -9.78 19.03
C ASP A 532 -8.48 -10.69 19.95
N LEU A 533 -8.11 -11.98 20.06
CA LEU A 533 -8.79 -12.94 20.93
C LEU A 533 -8.32 -12.89 22.39
N PHE A 534 -7.22 -12.18 22.68
CA PHE A 534 -6.70 -12.02 24.02
C PHE A 534 -7.32 -10.77 24.66
N GLU A 535 -7.66 -10.88 25.94
CA GLU A 535 -8.13 -9.73 26.73
C GLU A 535 -7.02 -8.67 26.88
N ASP A 536 -5.79 -9.11 27.13
CA ASP A 536 -4.61 -8.25 27.31
C ASP A 536 -3.35 -8.89 26.71
N ILE A 537 -3.25 -8.86 25.38
CA ILE A 537 -2.12 -9.44 24.64
C ILE A 537 -0.78 -8.82 25.03
N GLU A 538 -0.75 -7.53 25.37
CA GLU A 538 0.50 -6.84 25.72
C GLU A 538 1.10 -7.43 27.00
N ASN A 539 0.29 -7.58 28.05
CA ASN A 539 0.74 -8.21 29.29
C ASN A 539 1.04 -9.71 29.11
N THR A 540 0.29 -10.42 28.25
CA THR A 540 0.61 -11.80 27.89
C THR A 540 2.00 -11.93 27.27
N ILE A 541 2.35 -11.08 26.29
CA ILE A 541 3.68 -11.08 25.65
C ILE A 541 4.80 -10.72 26.65
N ILE A 542 4.55 -9.76 27.56
CA ILE A 542 5.50 -9.44 28.64
C ILE A 542 5.75 -10.66 29.52
N GLY A 543 4.68 -11.37 29.92
CA GLY A 543 4.76 -12.61 30.69
C GLY A 543 5.55 -13.70 29.95
N TRP A 544 5.26 -13.91 28.67
CA TRP A 544 5.97 -14.88 27.83
C TRP A 544 7.47 -14.59 27.75
N ARG A 545 7.86 -13.32 27.54
CA ARG A 545 9.28 -12.94 27.51
C ARG A 545 9.99 -13.26 28.82
N LYS A 546 9.34 -13.06 29.97
CA LYS A 546 9.88 -13.43 31.28
C LYS A 546 10.06 -14.95 31.39
N VAL A 547 9.03 -15.73 31.07
CA VAL A 547 9.08 -17.20 31.11
C VAL A 547 10.16 -17.74 30.18
N CYS A 548 10.27 -17.20 28.96
CA CYS A 548 11.33 -17.55 28.02
C CYS A 548 12.73 -17.23 28.58
N ALA A 549 12.93 -16.05 29.17
CA ALA A 549 14.21 -15.64 29.74
C ALA A 549 14.64 -16.57 30.90
N GLU A 550 13.71 -16.91 31.80
CA GLU A 550 13.94 -17.86 32.90
C GLU A 550 14.31 -19.27 32.40
N ASN A 551 13.89 -19.61 31.17
CA ASN A 551 14.20 -20.86 30.51
C ASN A 551 15.36 -20.76 29.51
N GLY A 552 16.16 -19.69 29.51
CA GLY A 552 17.37 -19.58 28.68
C GLY A 552 17.14 -19.12 27.24
N LEU A 553 15.98 -18.53 26.94
CA LEU A 553 15.73 -17.78 25.70
C LEU A 553 15.67 -16.29 26.05
N SER A 554 16.75 -15.54 25.76
CA SER A 554 16.86 -14.13 26.17
C SER A 554 15.74 -13.23 25.64
N HIS A 555 15.15 -13.60 24.50
CA HIS A 555 14.04 -12.89 23.89
C HIS A 555 13.26 -13.81 22.95
N ILE A 556 12.01 -13.43 22.64
CA ILE A 556 11.19 -13.99 21.55
C ILE A 556 10.69 -12.84 20.69
N HIS A 557 10.67 -13.03 19.37
CA HIS A 557 10.14 -12.05 18.42
C HIS A 557 8.70 -12.44 18.07
N VAL A 558 7.73 -11.66 18.55
CA VAL A 558 6.31 -11.94 18.31
C VAL A 558 5.83 -11.17 17.08
N SER A 559 5.34 -11.89 16.08
CA SER A 559 4.76 -11.31 14.87
C SER A 559 3.24 -11.50 14.84
N MET A 560 2.52 -10.39 14.72
CA MET A 560 1.07 -10.39 14.55
C MET A 560 0.73 -10.69 13.09
N VAL A 561 0.01 -11.78 12.83
CA VAL A 561 -0.54 -12.02 11.49
C VAL A 561 -1.63 -11.00 11.23
N GLN A 562 -1.56 -10.32 10.09
CA GLN A 562 -2.53 -9.31 9.69
C GLN A 562 -3.73 -9.94 9.00
N ALA A 563 -4.42 -10.81 9.73
CA ALA A 563 -5.74 -11.30 9.36
C ALA A 563 -6.80 -10.27 9.81
N PHE A 564 -7.85 -10.08 9.01
CA PHE A 564 -8.99 -9.20 9.34
C PHE A 564 -8.58 -7.73 9.62
N ASN A 565 -8.92 -7.16 10.78
CA ASN A 565 -8.74 -5.74 11.14
C ASN A 565 -7.42 -5.45 11.87
N ALA A 566 -6.51 -6.43 11.96
CA ALA A 566 -5.24 -6.27 12.64
C ALA A 566 -4.25 -5.45 11.78
N HIS A 567 -3.95 -4.21 12.19
CA HIS A 567 -3.12 -3.29 11.41
C HIS A 567 -1.77 -2.99 12.06
N ASN A 568 -1.74 -2.35 13.23
CA ASN A 568 -0.51 -1.94 13.89
C ASN A 568 -0.11 -2.96 15.00
N PRO A 569 1.03 -3.65 14.90
CA PRO A 569 1.47 -4.62 15.91
C PRO A 569 1.93 -3.96 17.21
N LEU A 570 2.44 -2.73 17.15
CA LEU A 570 3.08 -2.08 18.30
C LEU A 570 2.07 -1.74 19.40
N ILE A 571 0.83 -1.41 19.03
CA ILE A 571 -0.26 -1.14 19.99
C ILE A 571 -0.76 -2.43 20.68
N ARG A 572 -0.27 -3.60 20.27
CA ARG A 572 -0.61 -4.92 20.82
C ARG A 572 0.60 -5.59 21.48
N GLY A 573 1.68 -4.85 21.73
CA GLY A 573 2.92 -5.38 22.32
C GLY A 573 3.73 -6.31 21.40
N CYS A 574 3.32 -6.49 20.15
CA CYS A 574 4.03 -7.32 19.17
C CYS A 574 5.22 -6.57 18.54
N ASP A 575 6.26 -7.30 18.13
CA ASP A 575 7.50 -6.73 17.57
C ASP A 575 7.37 -6.38 16.07
N SER A 576 6.50 -7.11 15.38
CA SER A 576 6.29 -6.97 13.95
C SER A 576 4.90 -7.42 13.54
N ALA A 577 4.58 -7.20 12.28
CA ALA A 577 3.43 -7.80 11.63
C ALA A 577 3.86 -8.70 10.46
N THR A 578 3.00 -9.64 10.09
CA THR A 578 3.16 -10.48 8.89
C THR A 578 1.90 -10.36 8.04
N GLU A 579 2.05 -9.96 6.78
CA GLU A 579 0.96 -9.93 5.81
C GLU A 579 0.52 -11.36 5.43
N PHE A 580 -0.79 -11.57 5.37
CA PHE A 580 -1.39 -12.87 5.07
C PHE A 580 -2.47 -12.71 4.00
N PRO A 581 -2.10 -12.57 2.71
CA PRO A 581 -3.07 -12.45 1.62
C PRO A 581 -3.94 -13.72 1.50
N PRO A 582 -5.23 -13.58 1.11
CA PRO A 582 -5.88 -12.39 0.53
C PRO A 582 -6.50 -11.40 1.52
N HIS A 583 -6.33 -11.57 2.84
CA HIS A 583 -7.02 -10.74 3.84
C HIS A 583 -6.70 -9.24 3.74
N LYS A 584 -5.56 -8.88 3.12
CA LYS A 584 -5.21 -7.53 2.67
C LYS A 584 -5.19 -7.46 1.16
N GLY A 585 -5.78 -6.40 0.58
CA GLY A 585 -5.79 -6.17 -0.86
C GLY A 585 -7.07 -6.60 -1.57
N ARG A 586 -8.26 -6.37 -0.97
CA ARG A 586 -9.57 -6.64 -1.60
C ARG A 586 -9.58 -6.10 -3.02
N SER A 587 -9.70 -6.93 -4.05
CA SER A 587 -10.06 -6.49 -5.40
C SER A 587 -11.57 -6.38 -5.52
N ARG A 588 -12.05 -5.64 -6.52
CA ARG A 588 -13.49 -5.59 -6.78
C ARG A 588 -13.94 -6.96 -7.27
N ALA A 589 -15.09 -7.43 -6.80
CA ALA A 589 -15.69 -8.63 -7.36
C ALA A 589 -16.10 -8.38 -8.82
N THR A 590 -15.63 -9.23 -9.73
CA THR A 590 -15.90 -9.21 -11.17
C THR A 590 -16.77 -10.42 -11.58
N THR A 591 -17.69 -10.83 -10.69
CA THR A 591 -18.57 -11.98 -10.94
C THR A 591 -19.52 -11.74 -12.12
N GLU A 592 -19.92 -10.49 -12.36
CA GLU A 592 -20.76 -10.12 -13.50
C GLU A 592 -20.01 -10.32 -14.83
N GLY A 593 -20.64 -10.99 -15.79
CA GLY A 593 -20.07 -11.23 -17.12
C GLY A 593 -19.14 -12.46 -17.23
N ILE A 594 -19.07 -13.30 -16.19
CA ILE A 594 -18.36 -14.58 -16.27
C ILE A 594 -19.15 -15.57 -17.14
N GLU A 595 -18.51 -16.02 -18.22
CA GLU A 595 -19.10 -16.96 -19.19
C GLU A 595 -19.34 -18.34 -18.58
N ASN A 596 -20.55 -18.88 -18.80
CA ASN A 596 -20.99 -20.20 -18.31
C ASN A 596 -20.82 -20.38 -16.79
N LEU A 597 -21.01 -19.30 -16.02
CA LEU A 597 -21.03 -19.38 -14.55
C LEU A 597 -22.17 -20.29 -14.09
N ASN A 598 -21.87 -21.18 -13.14
CA ASN A 598 -22.84 -22.05 -12.50
C ASN A 598 -23.99 -21.21 -11.92
N PRO A 599 -25.26 -21.47 -12.31
CA PRO A 599 -26.40 -20.68 -11.85
C PRO A 599 -26.57 -20.63 -10.32
N GLU A 600 -26.07 -21.63 -9.60
CA GLU A 600 -26.13 -21.70 -8.14
C GLU A 600 -24.96 -20.99 -7.45
N PHE A 601 -24.02 -20.42 -8.21
CA PHE A 601 -22.87 -19.71 -7.66
C PHE A 601 -23.31 -18.42 -6.96
N SER A 602 -23.02 -18.35 -5.66
CA SER A 602 -23.32 -17.24 -4.76
C SER A 602 -22.06 -16.70 -4.05
N GLY A 603 -20.89 -17.14 -4.50
CA GLY A 603 -19.59 -16.66 -4.06
C GLY A 603 -19.14 -15.38 -4.77
N HIS A 604 -17.86 -15.06 -4.64
CA HIS A 604 -17.24 -13.89 -5.26
C HIS A 604 -16.08 -14.31 -6.15
N ILE A 605 -16.04 -13.78 -7.37
CA ILE A 605 -14.90 -13.92 -8.28
C ILE A 605 -14.17 -12.58 -8.33
N TYR A 606 -12.87 -12.60 -8.13
CA TYR A 606 -11.96 -11.48 -8.09
C TYR A 606 -10.94 -11.60 -9.22
N ASP A 607 -10.32 -10.49 -9.64
CA ASP A 607 -9.17 -10.54 -10.56
C ASP A 607 -7.85 -10.55 -9.78
N TYR A 608 -7.05 -11.60 -9.96
CA TYR A 608 -5.73 -11.72 -9.35
C TYR A 608 -4.77 -10.62 -9.80
N ARG A 609 -4.91 -10.13 -11.04
CA ARG A 609 -4.06 -9.06 -11.58
C ARG A 609 -4.29 -7.75 -10.84
N GLU A 610 -5.54 -7.46 -10.50
CA GLU A 610 -5.91 -6.30 -9.69
C GLU A 610 -5.38 -6.44 -8.26
N PHE A 611 -5.52 -7.62 -7.65
CA PHE A 611 -4.93 -7.92 -6.35
C PHE A 611 -3.40 -7.74 -6.35
N SER A 612 -2.72 -8.29 -7.34
CA SER A 612 -1.27 -8.17 -7.53
C SER A 612 -0.86 -6.70 -7.61
N ALA A 613 -1.53 -5.92 -8.45
CA ALA A 613 -1.32 -4.48 -8.55
C ALA A 613 -1.48 -3.79 -7.19
N ARG A 614 -2.58 -4.04 -6.46
CA ARG A 614 -2.84 -3.47 -5.14
C ARG A 614 -1.72 -3.79 -4.14
N MET A 615 -1.25 -5.03 -4.11
CA MET A 615 -0.21 -5.49 -3.17
C MET A 615 1.17 -4.88 -3.45
N MET A 616 1.52 -4.68 -4.73
CA MET A 616 2.76 -3.99 -5.14
C MET A 616 2.80 -2.52 -4.68
N ASN A 617 1.63 -1.95 -4.33
CA ASN A 617 1.45 -0.53 -4.07
C ASN A 617 1.33 -0.19 -2.57
N ILE A 618 1.37 -1.20 -1.68
CA ILE A 618 1.28 -1.00 -0.23
C ILE A 618 2.54 -0.29 0.26
N ARG A 619 2.34 0.85 0.95
CA ARG A 619 3.39 1.74 1.46
C ARG A 619 4.17 1.13 2.62
N LYS A 620 5.35 1.72 2.88
CA LYS A 620 6.14 1.47 4.08
C LYS A 620 5.32 1.74 5.34
N THR A 621 5.40 0.83 6.30
CA THR A 621 4.81 0.94 7.63
C THR A 621 5.82 1.52 8.63
N ASP A 622 5.34 2.15 9.69
CA ASP A 622 6.18 2.67 10.79
C ASP A 622 6.74 1.57 11.71
N PHE A 623 6.39 0.32 11.45
CA PHE A 623 6.81 -0.87 12.15
C PHE A 623 7.35 -1.91 11.17
N LEU A 624 8.10 -2.89 11.68
CA LEU A 624 8.56 -4.01 10.87
C LEU A 624 7.36 -4.84 10.40
N ASN A 625 7.17 -4.90 9.08
CA ASN A 625 6.08 -5.65 8.47
C ASN A 625 6.68 -6.62 7.44
N PHE A 626 6.65 -7.92 7.75
CA PHE A 626 7.05 -8.95 6.82
C PHE A 626 5.98 -9.07 5.74
N ARG A 627 6.39 -8.83 4.50
CA ARG A 627 5.47 -8.80 3.35
C ARG A 627 5.01 -10.22 3.00
N GLY A 628 3.80 -10.31 2.48
CA GLY A 628 3.10 -11.55 2.22
C GLY A 628 2.63 -11.62 0.77
N VAL A 629 2.78 -12.78 0.12
CA VAL A 629 2.26 -13.06 -1.22
C VAL A 629 1.50 -14.37 -1.25
N MET A 630 0.64 -14.58 -2.25
CA MET A 630 -0.03 -15.87 -2.49
C MET A 630 0.08 -16.25 -3.98
N PRO A 631 0.38 -17.51 -4.35
CA PRO A 631 0.42 -17.95 -5.75
C PRO A 631 -0.92 -17.83 -6.48
N SER A 632 -2.01 -18.07 -5.75
CA SER A 632 -3.39 -18.03 -6.20
C SER A 632 -4.31 -18.03 -4.96
N TRP A 633 -5.62 -17.95 -5.16
CA TRP A 633 -6.63 -18.23 -4.13
C TRP A 633 -7.94 -18.70 -4.78
N ASP A 634 -8.40 -19.88 -4.37
CA ASP A 634 -9.66 -20.49 -4.77
C ASP A 634 -10.09 -21.54 -3.74
N ASN A 635 -11.05 -21.19 -2.89
CA ASN A 635 -11.58 -22.10 -1.85
C ASN A 635 -12.79 -22.92 -2.30
N THR A 636 -12.96 -23.16 -3.61
CA THR A 636 -14.02 -24.00 -4.18
C THR A 636 -14.06 -25.41 -3.59
N ALA A 637 -12.90 -26.01 -3.27
CA ALA A 637 -12.85 -27.34 -2.65
C ALA A 637 -13.59 -27.42 -1.30
N ARG A 638 -13.56 -26.32 -0.52
CA ARG A 638 -14.25 -26.20 0.77
C ARG A 638 -15.68 -25.66 0.62
N ARG A 639 -15.87 -24.62 -0.21
CA ARG A 639 -17.09 -23.80 -0.22
C ARG A 639 -18.02 -24.03 -1.42
N LEU A 640 -17.57 -24.78 -2.43
CA LEU A 640 -18.31 -25.09 -3.65
C LEU A 640 -18.90 -23.82 -4.29
N THR A 641 -20.22 -23.69 -4.32
CA THR A 641 -20.91 -22.55 -4.94
C THR A 641 -20.79 -21.24 -4.17
N LYS A 642 -20.27 -21.26 -2.94
CA LYS A 642 -20.03 -20.06 -2.09
C LYS A 642 -18.56 -19.63 -2.06
N ALA A 643 -17.77 -20.06 -3.04
CA ALA A 643 -16.33 -19.87 -3.05
C ALA A 643 -15.91 -18.41 -3.29
N GLU A 644 -14.72 -18.10 -2.83
CA GLU A 644 -13.98 -16.90 -3.21
C GLU A 644 -12.85 -17.32 -4.14
N ILE A 645 -12.85 -16.78 -5.35
CA ILE A 645 -12.00 -17.23 -6.46
C ILE A 645 -11.23 -16.03 -7.01
N PHE A 646 -9.91 -16.10 -7.05
CA PHE A 646 -9.07 -15.12 -7.74
C PHE A 646 -8.75 -15.62 -9.15
N LYS A 647 -9.57 -15.23 -10.12
CA LYS A 647 -9.40 -15.55 -11.53
C LYS A 647 -8.13 -14.87 -12.08
N ASN A 648 -7.57 -15.45 -13.13
CA ASN A 648 -6.35 -14.98 -13.80
C ASN A 648 -5.08 -15.08 -12.93
N ALA A 649 -5.12 -15.81 -11.82
CA ALA A 649 -3.91 -16.25 -11.13
C ALA A 649 -3.12 -17.20 -12.05
N ALA A 650 -1.84 -16.87 -12.24
CA ALA A 650 -0.90 -17.62 -13.06
C ALA A 650 0.53 -17.40 -12.54
N PRO A 651 1.48 -18.31 -12.81
CA PRO A 651 2.87 -18.16 -12.39
C PRO A 651 3.49 -16.82 -12.78
N GLU A 652 3.15 -16.27 -13.95
CA GLU A 652 3.66 -14.99 -14.44
C GLU A 652 3.19 -13.80 -13.60
N GLU A 653 1.91 -13.77 -13.21
CA GLU A 653 1.35 -12.71 -12.37
C GLU A 653 1.85 -12.80 -10.92
N TYR A 654 2.01 -14.02 -10.41
CA TYR A 654 2.66 -14.28 -9.12
C TYR A 654 4.12 -13.81 -9.13
N LYS A 655 4.88 -14.10 -10.19
CA LYS A 655 6.27 -13.64 -10.34
C LYS A 655 6.37 -12.13 -10.30
N LYS A 656 5.49 -11.41 -11.01
CA LYS A 656 5.45 -9.94 -11.00
C LYS A 656 5.26 -9.38 -9.59
N LEU A 657 4.27 -9.92 -8.85
CA LEU A 657 4.03 -9.55 -7.46
C LEU A 657 5.28 -9.81 -6.60
N LEU A 658 5.82 -11.03 -6.67
CA LEU A 658 6.94 -11.43 -5.84
C LEU A 658 8.20 -10.60 -6.12
N LEU A 659 8.49 -10.26 -7.39
CA LEU A 659 9.61 -9.38 -7.74
C LEU A 659 9.51 -8.01 -7.04
N SER A 660 8.32 -7.40 -7.05
CA SER A 660 8.09 -6.13 -6.36
C SER A 660 8.28 -6.24 -4.84
N ILE A 661 7.83 -7.35 -4.25
CA ILE A 661 8.00 -7.60 -2.81
C ILE A 661 9.46 -7.91 -2.46
N VAL A 662 10.20 -8.60 -3.34
CA VAL A 662 11.64 -8.85 -3.21
C VAL A 662 12.41 -7.55 -3.22
N ASP A 663 12.13 -6.67 -4.18
CA ASP A 663 12.71 -5.33 -4.26
C ASP A 663 12.40 -4.47 -3.02
N PHE A 664 11.16 -4.53 -2.53
CA PHE A 664 10.81 -3.86 -1.28
C PHE A 664 11.61 -4.40 -0.09
N THR A 665 11.72 -5.72 -0.01
CA THR A 665 12.31 -6.41 1.13
C THR A 665 13.85 -6.34 1.14
N SER A 666 14.50 -6.20 -0.02
CA SER A 666 15.97 -6.12 -0.14
C SER A 666 16.56 -4.93 0.64
N ARG A 667 15.77 -3.88 0.85
CA ARG A 667 16.12 -2.63 1.53
C ARG A 667 16.27 -2.78 3.05
N PHE A 668 15.79 -3.89 3.63
CA PHE A 668 15.89 -4.16 5.06
C PHE A 668 17.23 -4.81 5.44
N PRO A 669 17.65 -4.77 6.73
CA PRO A 669 18.78 -5.56 7.21
C PRO A 669 18.59 -7.05 6.93
N LYS A 670 19.69 -7.79 6.68
CA LYS A 670 19.66 -9.20 6.23
C LYS A 670 18.78 -10.13 7.08
N ASP A 671 18.72 -9.92 8.39
CA ASP A 671 17.91 -10.73 9.30
C ASP A 671 16.41 -10.40 9.28
N GLN A 672 16.02 -9.31 8.61
CA GLN A 672 14.64 -8.86 8.46
C GLN A 672 14.12 -9.05 7.04
N ARG A 673 14.93 -9.60 6.12
CA ARG A 673 14.55 -9.84 4.71
C ARG A 673 13.66 -11.08 4.52
N LEU A 674 12.66 -11.24 5.38
CA LEU A 674 11.71 -12.35 5.33
C LEU A 674 10.52 -11.96 4.45
N ILE A 675 10.10 -12.88 3.58
CA ILE A 675 8.86 -12.77 2.80
C ILE A 675 8.03 -14.00 3.11
N PHE A 676 6.77 -13.83 3.45
CA PHE A 676 5.86 -14.96 3.68
C PHE A 676 5.08 -15.29 2.41
N ILE A 677 4.98 -16.58 2.11
CA ILE A 677 4.20 -17.09 0.97
C ILE A 677 3.08 -17.95 1.52
N ASN A 678 1.84 -17.56 1.23
CA ASN A 678 0.65 -18.36 1.48
C ASN A 678 0.30 -19.13 0.19
N ALA A 679 0.68 -20.39 0.02
CA ALA A 679 1.36 -21.29 0.95
C ALA A 679 2.24 -22.31 0.20
N TRP A 680 2.89 -23.21 0.93
CA TRP A 680 3.50 -24.41 0.37
C TRP A 680 2.42 -25.35 -0.20
N ASN A 681 1.45 -25.75 0.64
CA ASN A 681 0.52 -26.85 0.36
C ASN A 681 -0.94 -26.56 0.77
N GLU A 682 -1.44 -25.33 0.67
CA GLU A 682 -2.85 -25.00 0.95
C GLU A 682 -3.76 -25.36 -0.25
N TRP A 683 -3.84 -26.67 -0.55
CA TRP A 683 -4.51 -27.20 -1.75
C TRP A 683 -6.00 -26.89 -1.83
N ALA A 684 -6.72 -26.90 -0.71
CA ALA A 684 -8.15 -26.67 -0.68
C ALA A 684 -8.55 -25.19 -0.84
N GLU A 685 -7.57 -24.29 -0.80
CA GLU A 685 -7.71 -22.87 -1.14
C GLU A 685 -6.95 -22.52 -2.42
N GLY A 686 -6.47 -23.51 -3.18
CA GLY A 686 -5.73 -23.31 -4.43
C GLY A 686 -4.42 -22.53 -4.27
N ALA A 687 -3.98 -22.25 -3.04
CA ALA A 687 -2.86 -21.39 -2.69
C ALA A 687 -1.60 -22.23 -2.40
N HIS A 688 -1.17 -23.06 -3.37
CA HIS A 688 -0.02 -23.96 -3.19
C HIS A 688 1.14 -23.62 -4.15
N LEU A 689 2.36 -23.69 -3.62
CA LEU A 689 3.58 -23.75 -4.42
C LEU A 689 3.90 -25.18 -4.88
N GLU A 690 3.37 -26.19 -4.18
CA GLU A 690 3.59 -27.58 -4.57
C GLU A 690 3.17 -27.82 -6.04
N PRO A 691 3.94 -28.63 -6.78
CA PRO A 691 3.66 -28.87 -8.19
C PRO A 691 2.30 -29.52 -8.40
N ASP A 692 1.53 -29.00 -9.34
CA ASP A 692 0.26 -29.55 -9.79
C ASP A 692 0.33 -30.09 -11.22
N ARG A 693 -0.78 -30.60 -11.75
CA ARG A 693 -0.83 -31.10 -13.13
C ARG A 693 -0.84 -30.01 -14.19
N LYS A 694 -1.39 -28.83 -13.90
CA LYS A 694 -1.57 -27.76 -14.90
C LYS A 694 -0.30 -26.94 -15.13
N TYR A 695 0.31 -26.49 -14.03
CA TYR A 695 1.46 -25.60 -14.03
C TYR A 695 2.76 -26.31 -13.67
N GLY A 696 2.71 -27.56 -13.16
CA GLY A 696 3.92 -28.29 -12.81
C GLY A 696 4.72 -27.53 -11.77
N ASP A 697 6.01 -27.30 -12.02
CA ASP A 697 6.91 -26.54 -11.15
C ASP A 697 6.94 -25.03 -11.42
N ALA A 698 6.05 -24.51 -12.27
CA ALA A 698 6.16 -23.12 -12.74
C ALA A 698 6.06 -22.07 -11.62
N TYR A 699 5.24 -22.29 -10.58
CA TYR A 699 5.18 -21.40 -9.42
C TYR A 699 6.49 -21.41 -8.61
N LEU A 700 7.10 -22.57 -8.42
CA LEU A 700 8.40 -22.69 -7.76
C LEU A 700 9.51 -22.04 -8.59
N LYS A 701 9.49 -22.22 -9.92
CA LYS A 701 10.42 -21.55 -10.84
C LYS A 701 10.23 -20.03 -10.81
N ALA A 702 8.99 -19.55 -10.77
CA ALA A 702 8.70 -18.13 -10.59
C ALA A 702 9.29 -17.58 -9.29
N THR A 703 9.21 -18.35 -8.19
CA THR A 703 9.85 -17.99 -6.91
C THR A 703 11.37 -17.90 -7.04
N LEU A 704 12.00 -18.96 -7.56
CA LEU A 704 13.46 -19.03 -7.73
C LEU A 704 13.98 -17.89 -8.62
N ASP A 705 13.29 -17.63 -9.74
CA ASP A 705 13.63 -16.54 -10.63
C ASP A 705 13.50 -15.18 -9.91
N ALA A 706 12.41 -14.95 -9.17
CA ALA A 706 12.18 -13.67 -8.52
C ALA A 706 13.23 -13.33 -7.44
N ILE A 707 13.74 -14.33 -6.72
CA ILE A 707 14.75 -14.13 -5.67
C ILE A 707 16.19 -14.09 -6.19
N HIS A 708 16.44 -14.51 -7.45
CA HIS A 708 17.78 -14.57 -8.04
C HIS A 708 17.98 -13.71 -9.29
N MET A 709 16.93 -13.16 -9.88
CA MET A 709 17.05 -12.21 -10.98
C MET A 709 17.79 -10.95 -10.51
N ASN A 710 19.08 -10.89 -10.84
CA ASN A 710 19.78 -9.64 -11.08
C ASN A 710 19.31 -9.14 -12.46
N CYS A 711 18.16 -8.46 -12.56
CA CYS A 711 17.78 -7.88 -13.85
C CYS A 711 18.74 -6.78 -14.29
#